data_AF-G0QUV8-F1
#
_entry.id   AF-G0QUV8-F1
#
_cell.length_a   1.000
_cell.length_b   1.000
_cell.length_c   1.000
_cell.angle_alpha   90.00
_cell.angle_beta   90.00
_cell.angle_gamma   90.00
#
_symmetry.space_group_name_H-M   'P 1'
#
loop_
_entity.id
_entity.type
_entity.pdbx_description
1 polymer ?
#
loop_
_entity_poly.entity_id
_entity_poly.type
_entity_poly.pdbx_seq_one_letter_code
_entity_poly.pdbx_strand_id
1 'polypeptide(L)'
;MLVPTEDTVRFSFLISELLSFKKNVYLTGSSGTGKSVIVQTLLQQIQSTKNVDNFQLIFSAQTSSYITQLSIEGKLEKIKKTLLGAKPNRKTCIFIDDINMPAVEEYGAQPPIELLRLLVDKNGLYDRKERFWKDIQDTMLCICSAPPGGGRNSLTMRFTRHFNILNAPQPSREILFKIFDSLLSGFLKALNFPESVKRMSEATVNSTIEIYQSISLELKAKPSKFHYTFNLRDVSKVFQGIMMSHQSTIRDNNMFVKLWIHETQRVFFDSDILCLETNLKEYEDVTEKMPKVIKTLEDKLDDYNSSNTNKMNLVFFNTCIQHILRIMRVLRSPRGNAMLIGVGGSGKQSLTKLSSYILENKTVQIEIVKDFDGEKFRDFIKDIMKISSIEGKNVCFIFTDNQILYETFLEDINNILNSGEVPNLWQSDEKDIIINETRQINNKLKRQEDPDTIYKTFVERVRHYLHIVLCMSPIGDSLRVRHRKFPSLIDCCTLDWFSTWPKEALISVAETIFKNNSNFPLSSTISKQDMISKLSLMCQMVHTSSTQIADLFEQQLKRRVYNTPKSYLDLIKLYQDTLNKKRFELIQNQQRLSSGLTKLEQANKQVAQLQIDLTDLKPLLAEKSIIVTEKLKQVEKDSEEAAEKQLIVYEEASKVQKQKDKIQLIADEAQIELDKVMPELIKSQEAVSNIDKSQLSILKTLAQPPSQAIITFEAICVLLGEKKVEWSTARSLLQDVSKFVKTLVEYDKDNISAEKLKKLNKVLSKPEFNLEDIKKNLSYAYDLALFCKSMKIYADVNLIVKPKREQVAKLNAELEIVEKNLQEKTSALNQVKAKVQKLRDETELVVQEKQTLEYNMELTEKRLQRAQKLIVLTADEAIRWKETVQKLNIDIENTFGNAFISSAQISYNGPFTGIFRTELENKWIEQIKEYNIPIMQENYTISKVMADPMQLREWQMQGLPSDQVSQENSIFIMNAYRWPLLIDPQLQASKWIKNMEKQNKLSILKFSNPKFISIIQAQVANGYPVIIEDVDAKLDPVLDTILTKAYFEIDGRLLLKLGDKECDYHKDFRLYMTTKKPNPAYLPEIFIKVTVINFTATFEGLEDQFLADVVKTRILKWRKKETKTFKTYPLTERNNRI
;
A
#
# COMPACT_ATOMS: atom_id res chain seq x y z
N MET A 1 6.75 31.35 -53.25
CA MET A 1 7.70 31.66 -54.33
C MET A 1 7.47 30.68 -55.45
N LEU A 2 7.42 31.16 -56.70
CA LEU A 2 7.39 30.33 -57.91
C LEU A 2 8.54 30.83 -58.80
N VAL A 3 9.39 29.93 -59.26
CA VAL A 3 10.42 30.26 -60.26
C VAL A 3 9.73 30.25 -61.63
N PRO A 4 9.71 31.38 -62.36
CA PRO A 4 9.07 31.42 -63.67
C PRO A 4 9.83 30.52 -64.65
N THR A 5 9.11 29.55 -65.19
CA THR A 5 9.54 28.64 -66.26
C THR A 5 8.80 28.95 -67.54
N GLU A 6 9.29 28.43 -68.66
CA GLU A 6 8.64 28.63 -69.95
C GLU A 6 7.18 28.16 -69.94
N ASP A 7 6.91 26.96 -69.40
CA ASP A 7 5.55 26.43 -69.26
C ASP A 7 4.67 27.32 -68.37
N THR A 8 5.20 27.78 -67.22
CA THR A 8 4.41 28.66 -66.34
C THR A 8 4.01 29.95 -67.04
N VAL A 9 4.87 30.52 -67.89
CA VAL A 9 4.56 31.74 -68.66
C VAL A 9 3.56 31.43 -69.77
N ARG A 10 3.77 30.34 -70.53
CA ARG A 10 2.87 29.91 -71.62
C ARG A 10 1.44 29.67 -71.12
N PHE A 11 1.28 28.87 -70.05
CA PHE A 11 -0.05 28.59 -69.48
C PHE A 11 -0.65 29.83 -68.82
N SER A 12 0.15 30.64 -68.10
CA SER A 12 -0.32 31.89 -67.50
C SER A 12 -0.88 32.85 -68.55
N PHE A 13 -0.20 33.00 -69.69
CA PHE A 13 -0.67 33.83 -70.79
C PHE A 13 -2.00 33.32 -71.37
N LEU A 14 -2.07 32.02 -71.72
CA LEU A 14 -3.29 31.42 -72.28
C LEU A 14 -4.49 31.54 -71.32
N ILE A 15 -4.29 31.24 -70.04
CA ILE A 15 -5.35 31.33 -69.04
C ILE A 15 -5.76 32.81 -68.85
N SER A 16 -4.81 33.75 -68.78
CA SER A 16 -5.09 35.19 -68.66
C SER A 16 -5.98 35.71 -69.79
N GLU A 17 -5.71 35.25 -71.01
CA GLU A 17 -6.44 35.67 -72.20
C GLU A 17 -7.82 35.02 -72.25
N LEU A 18 -7.95 33.73 -71.95
CA LEU A 18 -9.25 33.08 -71.86
C LEU A 18 -10.16 33.71 -70.79
N LEU A 19 -9.60 34.04 -69.63
CA LEU A 19 -10.33 34.72 -68.56
C LEU A 19 -10.73 36.15 -68.94
N SER A 20 -9.93 36.87 -69.74
CA SER A 20 -10.30 38.22 -70.20
C SER A 20 -11.58 38.20 -71.05
N PHE A 21 -11.73 37.17 -71.89
CA PHE A 21 -12.89 36.90 -72.75
C PHE A 21 -14.05 36.16 -72.05
N LYS A 22 -14.06 36.04 -70.72
CA LYS A 22 -15.09 35.31 -69.94
C LYS A 22 -15.26 33.85 -70.38
N LYS A 23 -14.18 33.15 -70.74
CA LYS A 23 -14.20 31.73 -71.09
C LYS A 23 -13.75 30.87 -69.90
N ASN A 24 -14.47 29.78 -69.65
CA ASN A 24 -14.09 28.82 -68.60
C ASN A 24 -12.88 28.01 -69.04
N VAL A 25 -12.01 27.69 -68.08
CA VAL A 25 -10.74 26.99 -68.33
C VAL A 25 -10.63 25.76 -67.45
N TYR A 26 -10.20 24.64 -68.03
CA TYR A 26 -9.87 23.41 -67.32
C TYR A 26 -8.41 23.06 -67.55
N LEU A 27 -7.59 23.16 -66.49
CA LEU A 27 -6.19 22.74 -66.51
C LEU A 27 -6.05 21.33 -65.92
N THR A 28 -5.73 20.36 -66.78
CA THR A 28 -5.47 18.96 -66.40
C THR A 28 -3.98 18.62 -66.45
N GLY A 29 -3.54 17.54 -65.80
CA GLY A 29 -2.16 17.05 -65.81
C GLY A 29 -1.83 16.23 -64.57
N SER A 30 -0.75 15.43 -64.56
CA SER A 30 -0.39 14.56 -63.42
C SER A 30 -0.26 15.34 -62.10
N SER A 31 -0.56 14.73 -60.96
CA SER A 31 -0.44 15.41 -59.65
C SER A 31 0.97 15.98 -59.45
N GLY A 32 1.08 17.12 -58.77
CA GLY A 32 2.37 17.73 -58.44
C GLY A 32 3.06 18.51 -59.56
N THR A 33 2.47 18.69 -60.75
CA THR A 33 3.06 19.47 -61.86
C THR A 33 2.98 21.00 -61.69
N GLY A 34 2.60 21.50 -60.52
CA GLY A 34 2.54 22.95 -60.25
C GLY A 34 1.26 23.66 -60.73
N LYS A 35 0.25 22.92 -61.22
CA LYS A 35 -1.04 23.47 -61.71
C LYS A 35 -1.67 24.52 -60.78
N SER A 36 -1.88 24.15 -59.53
CA SER A 36 -2.51 25.04 -58.53
C SER A 36 -1.69 26.29 -58.29
N VAL A 37 -0.35 26.18 -58.30
CA VAL A 37 0.55 27.32 -58.09
C VAL A 37 0.54 28.24 -59.30
N ILE A 38 0.49 27.71 -60.52
CA ILE A 38 0.36 28.49 -61.77
C ILE A 38 -0.93 29.32 -61.72
N VAL A 39 -2.07 28.68 -61.46
CA VAL A 39 -3.37 29.35 -61.45
C VAL A 39 -3.46 30.36 -60.30
N GLN A 40 -3.04 30.01 -59.08
CA GLN A 40 -3.07 30.95 -57.95
C GLN A 40 -2.18 32.17 -58.18
N THR A 41 -0.97 31.99 -58.72
CA THR A 41 -0.05 33.10 -59.00
C THR A 41 -0.64 34.02 -60.07
N LEU A 42 -1.21 33.42 -61.12
CA LEU A 42 -1.88 34.17 -62.18
C LEU A 42 -3.07 34.97 -61.63
N LEU A 43 -3.95 34.33 -60.84
CA LEU A 43 -5.12 34.99 -60.28
C LEU A 43 -4.74 36.17 -59.37
N GLN A 44 -3.66 36.06 -58.60
CA GLN A 44 -3.12 37.16 -57.81
C GLN A 44 -2.60 38.32 -58.69
N GLN A 45 -1.95 38.02 -59.82
CA GLN A 45 -1.49 39.04 -60.77
C GLN A 45 -2.65 39.73 -61.50
N ILE A 46 -3.67 38.97 -61.92
CA ILE A 46 -4.84 39.49 -62.62
C ILE A 46 -5.72 40.32 -61.67
N GLN A 47 -5.76 39.98 -60.38
CA GLN A 47 -6.50 40.74 -59.37
C GLN A 47 -6.02 42.19 -59.27
N SER A 48 -4.71 42.43 -59.35
CA SER A 48 -4.14 43.79 -59.31
C SER A 48 -4.17 44.52 -60.66
N THR A 49 -4.18 43.80 -61.79
CA THR A 49 -3.97 44.40 -63.12
C THR A 49 -5.23 44.46 -64.01
N LYS A 50 -6.18 43.53 -63.86
CA LYS A 50 -7.32 43.34 -64.76
C LYS A 50 -8.69 43.35 -64.07
N ASN A 51 -8.79 43.81 -62.82
CA ASN A 51 -10.05 43.92 -62.05
C ASN A 51 -10.85 42.61 -61.94
N VAL A 52 -10.16 41.48 -61.78
CA VAL A 52 -10.78 40.17 -61.57
C VAL A 52 -10.57 39.75 -60.11
N ASP A 53 -11.64 39.74 -59.33
CA ASP A 53 -11.62 39.11 -58.01
C ASP A 53 -11.62 37.58 -58.17
N ASN A 54 -11.05 36.87 -57.20
CA ASN A 54 -11.02 35.42 -57.26
C ASN A 54 -11.20 34.80 -55.88
N PHE A 55 -11.73 33.59 -55.86
CA PHE A 55 -11.72 32.78 -54.67
C PHE A 55 -11.56 31.29 -55.01
N GLN A 56 -10.96 30.56 -54.08
CA GLN A 56 -10.75 29.13 -54.22
C GLN A 56 -11.85 28.33 -53.51
N LEU A 57 -12.25 27.23 -54.14
CA LEU A 57 -12.98 26.11 -53.57
C LEU A 57 -12.11 24.86 -53.67
N ILE A 58 -12.15 24.01 -52.64
CA ILE A 58 -11.43 22.74 -52.60
C ILE A 58 -12.47 21.64 -52.51
N PHE A 59 -12.36 20.65 -53.39
CA PHE A 59 -13.25 19.51 -53.40
C PHE A 59 -12.60 18.31 -52.70
N SER A 60 -13.40 17.61 -51.92
CA SER A 60 -13.08 16.37 -51.23
C SER A 60 -14.05 15.28 -51.69
N ALA A 61 -13.81 14.03 -51.28
CA ALA A 61 -14.77 12.95 -51.54
C ALA A 61 -16.15 13.17 -50.89
N GLN A 62 -16.26 13.97 -49.83
CA GLN A 62 -17.52 14.23 -49.11
C GLN A 62 -18.15 15.58 -49.44
N THR A 63 -17.52 16.40 -50.29
CA THR A 63 -18.08 17.68 -50.70
C THR A 63 -19.47 17.49 -51.31
N SER A 64 -20.45 18.18 -50.74
CA SER A 64 -21.85 18.11 -51.17
C SER A 64 -22.25 19.33 -51.99
N SER A 65 -23.28 19.18 -52.83
CA SER A 65 -23.81 20.30 -53.61
C SER A 65 -24.35 21.43 -52.73
N TYR A 66 -24.80 21.12 -51.51
CA TYR A 66 -25.23 22.12 -50.54
C TYR A 66 -24.06 23.01 -50.09
N ILE A 67 -22.94 22.41 -49.69
CA ILE A 67 -21.74 23.15 -49.24
C ILE A 67 -21.14 23.96 -50.38
N THR A 68 -21.07 23.39 -51.59
CA THR A 68 -20.59 24.11 -52.79
C THR A 68 -21.45 25.34 -53.05
N GLN A 69 -22.78 25.20 -53.01
CA GLN A 69 -23.69 26.32 -53.21
C GLN A 69 -23.47 27.42 -52.16
N LEU A 70 -23.46 27.07 -50.88
CA LEU A 70 -23.23 28.04 -49.81
C LEU A 70 -21.88 28.75 -49.94
N SER A 71 -20.84 28.03 -50.35
CA SER A 71 -19.49 28.59 -50.51
C SER A 71 -19.41 29.59 -51.67
N ILE A 72 -20.18 29.37 -52.74
CA ILE A 72 -20.29 30.31 -53.86
C ILE A 72 -21.14 31.52 -53.43
N GLU A 73 -22.34 31.28 -52.88
CA GLU A 73 -23.26 32.34 -52.47
C GLU A 73 -22.65 33.25 -51.38
N GLY A 74 -21.85 32.70 -50.47
CA GLY A 74 -21.21 33.46 -49.40
C GLY A 74 -20.03 34.32 -49.83
N LYS A 75 -19.45 34.08 -51.02
CA LYS A 75 -18.32 34.85 -51.57
C LYS A 75 -18.71 35.82 -52.68
N LEU A 76 -19.96 35.76 -53.16
CA LEU A 76 -20.52 36.70 -54.13
C LEU A 76 -21.28 37.82 -53.42
N GLU A 77 -21.31 39.00 -54.02
CA GLU A 77 -22.08 40.12 -53.49
C GLU A 77 -23.57 40.00 -53.88
N LYS A 78 -24.43 40.37 -52.93
CA LYS A 78 -25.88 40.46 -53.14
C LYS A 78 -26.20 41.81 -53.78
N ILE A 79 -26.44 41.82 -55.09
CA ILE A 79 -26.85 43.01 -55.84
C ILE A 79 -28.35 43.26 -55.63
N LYS A 80 -29.17 42.21 -55.73
CA LYS A 80 -30.62 42.21 -55.42
C LYS A 80 -30.97 40.88 -54.74
N LYS A 81 -32.19 40.76 -54.19
CA LYS A 81 -32.67 39.51 -53.54
C LYS A 81 -32.50 38.27 -54.44
N THR A 82 -32.70 38.43 -55.75
CA THR A 82 -32.61 37.37 -56.77
C THR A 82 -31.33 37.43 -57.61
N LEU A 83 -30.42 38.37 -57.36
CA LEU A 83 -29.24 38.60 -58.20
C LEU A 83 -27.98 38.66 -57.35
N LEU A 84 -27.10 37.70 -57.57
CA LEU A 84 -25.75 37.62 -57.01
C LEU A 84 -24.74 37.93 -58.12
N GLY A 85 -23.61 38.52 -57.78
CA GLY A 85 -22.57 38.79 -58.76
C GLY A 85 -21.25 39.21 -58.15
N ALA A 86 -20.32 39.56 -59.05
CA ALA A 86 -19.08 40.20 -58.68
C ALA A 86 -19.31 41.62 -58.14
N LYS A 87 -18.29 42.18 -57.49
CA LYS A 87 -18.25 43.61 -57.13
C LYS A 87 -18.52 44.49 -58.36
N PRO A 88 -19.15 45.67 -58.21
CA PRO A 88 -19.44 46.55 -59.34
C PRO A 88 -18.20 46.81 -60.20
N ASN A 89 -18.32 46.68 -61.52
CA ASN A 89 -17.24 46.82 -62.52
C ASN A 89 -16.06 45.82 -62.36
N ARG A 90 -16.25 44.73 -61.62
CA ARG A 90 -15.29 43.63 -61.51
C ARG A 90 -15.88 42.33 -62.04
N LYS A 91 -15.02 41.35 -62.30
CA LYS A 91 -15.42 39.97 -62.63
C LYS A 91 -14.94 39.04 -61.52
N THR A 92 -15.61 37.92 -61.29
CA THR A 92 -15.19 36.96 -60.27
C THR A 92 -14.80 35.62 -60.90
N CYS A 93 -13.56 35.17 -60.64
CA CYS A 93 -13.08 33.85 -61.01
C CYS A 93 -13.24 32.88 -59.84
N ILE A 94 -14.03 31.82 -60.03
CA ILE A 94 -14.15 30.72 -59.07
C ILE A 94 -13.11 29.68 -59.45
N PHE A 95 -12.06 29.59 -58.65
CA PHE A 95 -11.02 28.58 -58.83
C PHE A 95 -11.38 27.32 -58.05
N ILE A 96 -11.45 26.16 -58.71
CA ILE A 96 -11.74 24.88 -58.07
C ILE A 96 -10.57 23.95 -58.30
N ASP A 97 -9.91 23.55 -57.21
CA ASP A 97 -8.84 22.57 -57.25
C ASP A 97 -9.38 21.16 -56.97
N ASP A 98 -8.78 20.15 -57.60
CA ASP A 98 -9.19 18.74 -57.53
C ASP A 98 -10.71 18.51 -57.76
N ILE A 99 -11.27 19.11 -58.82
CA ILE A 99 -12.71 19.08 -59.16
C ILE A 99 -13.32 17.65 -59.23
N ASN A 100 -12.50 16.63 -59.51
CA ASN A 100 -12.93 15.26 -59.73
C ASN A 100 -12.85 14.36 -58.48
N MET A 101 -12.68 14.94 -57.31
CA MET A 101 -12.69 14.24 -56.02
C MET A 101 -14.07 13.84 -55.47
N PRO A 102 -15.17 14.59 -55.68
CA PRO A 102 -16.45 14.26 -55.05
C PRO A 102 -16.89 12.82 -55.31
N ALA A 103 -17.44 12.16 -54.29
CA ALA A 103 -17.92 10.79 -54.44
C ALA A 103 -19.02 10.72 -55.50
N VAL A 104 -18.96 9.64 -56.27
CA VAL A 104 -20.01 9.28 -57.22
C VAL A 104 -21.17 8.68 -56.43
N GLU A 105 -22.38 9.16 -56.69
CA GLU A 105 -23.59 8.56 -56.11
C GLU A 105 -23.92 7.22 -56.78
N GLU A 106 -24.92 6.51 -56.25
CA GLU A 106 -25.34 5.18 -56.75
C GLU A 106 -25.58 5.13 -58.27
N TYR A 107 -26.08 6.23 -58.85
CA TYR A 107 -26.41 6.35 -60.28
C TYR A 107 -25.30 6.92 -61.15
N GLY A 108 -24.09 7.12 -60.62
CA GLY A 108 -22.97 7.61 -61.42
C GLY A 108 -22.82 9.13 -61.50
N ALA A 109 -23.73 9.91 -60.91
CA ALA A 109 -23.63 11.37 -60.90
C ALA A 109 -22.77 11.88 -59.72
N GLN A 110 -22.29 13.10 -59.85
CA GLN A 110 -21.57 13.81 -58.79
C GLN A 110 -22.32 15.13 -58.52
N PRO A 111 -23.20 15.18 -57.49
CA PRO A 111 -24.08 16.33 -57.27
C PRO A 111 -23.39 17.70 -57.22
N PRO A 112 -22.19 17.88 -56.62
CA PRO A 112 -21.48 19.16 -56.66
C PRO A 112 -21.09 19.60 -58.08
N ILE A 113 -20.74 18.64 -58.93
CA ILE A 113 -20.31 18.90 -60.31
C ILE A 113 -21.53 19.22 -61.18
N GLU A 114 -22.65 18.52 -60.97
CA GLU A 114 -23.91 18.82 -61.66
C GLU A 114 -24.48 20.19 -61.26
N LEU A 115 -24.26 20.63 -60.01
CA LEU A 115 -24.57 21.99 -59.58
C LEU A 115 -23.73 23.04 -60.34
N LEU A 116 -22.42 22.81 -60.47
CA LEU A 116 -21.55 23.69 -61.26
C LEU A 116 -21.92 23.68 -62.75
N ARG A 117 -22.35 22.54 -63.28
CA ARG A 117 -22.89 22.46 -64.62
C ARG A 117 -24.14 23.31 -64.77
N LEU A 118 -25.07 23.24 -63.82
CA LEU A 118 -26.27 24.09 -63.79
C LEU A 118 -25.90 25.57 -63.76
N LEU A 119 -24.93 25.95 -62.92
CA LEU A 119 -24.42 27.32 -62.84
C LEU A 119 -23.90 27.81 -64.20
N VAL A 120 -23.15 27.00 -64.93
CA VAL A 120 -22.59 27.37 -66.25
C VAL A 120 -23.64 27.31 -67.37
N ASP A 121 -24.57 26.34 -67.33
CA ASP A 121 -25.62 26.19 -68.35
C ASP A 121 -26.66 27.32 -68.26
N LYS A 122 -26.97 27.80 -67.06
CA LYS A 122 -28.10 28.70 -66.80
C LYS A 122 -27.74 30.04 -66.14
N ASN A 123 -26.48 30.25 -65.76
CA ASN A 123 -26.01 31.45 -65.05
C ASN A 123 -26.82 31.75 -63.77
N GLY A 124 -27.17 30.71 -63.01
CA GLY A 124 -27.93 30.87 -61.78
C GLY A 124 -28.16 29.56 -61.03
N LEU A 125 -28.75 29.67 -59.84
CA LEU A 125 -28.99 28.57 -58.89
C LEU A 125 -30.34 28.76 -58.19
N TYR A 126 -31.00 27.67 -57.77
CA TYR A 126 -32.20 27.76 -56.93
C TYR A 126 -31.87 27.95 -55.46
N ASP A 127 -32.57 28.87 -54.79
CA ASP A 127 -32.59 28.91 -53.32
C ASP A 127 -33.24 27.63 -52.79
N ARG A 128 -32.52 26.88 -51.96
CA ARG A 128 -33.03 25.59 -51.45
C ARG A 128 -34.10 25.74 -50.36
N LYS A 129 -34.16 26.87 -49.67
CA LYS A 129 -35.14 27.14 -48.61
C LYS A 129 -36.40 27.76 -49.19
N GLU A 130 -36.22 28.88 -49.88
CA GLU A 130 -37.31 29.73 -50.39
C GLU A 130 -37.74 29.35 -51.82
N ARG A 131 -37.02 28.42 -52.48
CA ARG A 131 -37.38 27.81 -53.78
C ARG A 131 -37.52 28.79 -54.95
N PHE A 132 -36.87 29.95 -54.90
CA PHE A 132 -36.81 30.89 -56.03
C PHE A 132 -35.47 30.82 -56.77
N TRP A 133 -35.45 31.27 -58.02
CA TRP A 133 -34.23 31.32 -58.85
C TRP A 133 -33.36 32.54 -58.51
N LYS A 134 -32.05 32.31 -58.33
CA LYS A 134 -31.02 33.33 -58.15
C LYS A 134 -30.15 33.40 -59.40
N ASP A 135 -30.16 34.53 -60.09
CA ASP A 135 -29.22 34.81 -61.18
C ASP A 135 -27.83 35.10 -60.60
N ILE A 136 -26.79 34.55 -61.25
CA ILE A 136 -25.38 34.77 -60.91
C ILE A 136 -24.70 35.38 -62.13
N GLN A 137 -24.27 36.63 -62.01
CA GLN A 137 -23.63 37.38 -63.08
C GLN A 137 -22.13 37.58 -62.88
N ASP A 138 -21.42 37.77 -64.00
CA ASP A 138 -19.98 38.10 -64.05
C ASP A 138 -19.05 37.09 -63.36
N THR A 139 -19.46 35.82 -63.29
CA THR A 139 -18.63 34.72 -62.79
C THR A 139 -18.04 33.87 -63.91
N MET A 140 -16.81 33.38 -63.70
CA MET A 140 -16.15 32.42 -64.58
C MET A 140 -15.51 31.29 -63.76
N LEU A 141 -15.46 30.08 -64.32
CA LEU A 141 -14.87 28.92 -63.66
C LEU A 141 -13.46 28.64 -64.21
N CYS A 142 -12.51 28.49 -63.28
CA CYS A 142 -11.20 27.94 -63.56
C CYS A 142 -11.05 26.66 -62.73
N ILE A 143 -10.93 25.51 -63.38
CA ILE A 143 -10.88 24.21 -62.69
C ILE A 143 -9.55 23.50 -62.94
N CYS A 144 -9.07 22.80 -61.91
CA CYS A 144 -7.90 21.95 -61.96
C CYS A 144 -8.27 20.53 -61.52
N SER A 145 -7.72 19.52 -62.20
CA SER A 145 -7.70 18.15 -61.67
C SER A 145 -6.57 17.32 -62.27
N ALA A 146 -6.14 16.30 -61.52
CA ALA A 146 -5.34 15.24 -62.11
C ALA A 146 -6.25 14.24 -62.86
N PRO A 147 -5.70 13.46 -63.82
CA PRO A 147 -6.42 12.41 -64.52
C PRO A 147 -7.13 11.43 -63.56
N PRO A 148 -8.21 10.76 -64.01
CA PRO A 148 -8.93 9.78 -63.19
C PRO A 148 -7.99 8.65 -62.72
N GLY A 149 -8.15 8.24 -61.47
CA GLY A 149 -7.25 7.28 -60.80
C GLY A 149 -6.91 7.68 -59.36
N GLY A 150 -6.54 6.69 -58.54
CA GLY A 150 -6.09 6.93 -57.16
C GLY A 150 -7.15 7.50 -56.20
N GLY A 151 -8.45 7.39 -56.53
CA GLY A 151 -9.56 7.99 -55.79
C GLY A 151 -10.28 9.12 -56.56
N ARG A 152 -9.66 9.63 -57.63
CA ARG A 152 -10.23 10.62 -58.53
C ARG A 152 -11.14 9.98 -59.58
N ASN A 153 -12.31 10.58 -59.79
CA ASN A 153 -13.34 10.09 -60.70
C ASN A 153 -13.23 10.72 -62.09
N SER A 154 -13.93 10.15 -63.07
CA SER A 154 -14.05 10.74 -64.40
C SER A 154 -15.10 11.84 -64.39
N LEU A 155 -14.77 13.01 -64.94
CA LEU A 155 -15.74 14.10 -65.11
C LEU A 155 -16.72 13.77 -66.23
N THR A 156 -17.99 14.18 -66.08
CA THR A 156 -19.01 13.95 -67.11
C THR A 156 -18.73 14.80 -68.36
N MET A 157 -18.93 14.22 -69.56
CA MET A 157 -18.75 14.94 -70.83
C MET A 157 -19.67 16.16 -70.95
N ARG A 158 -20.84 16.11 -70.30
CA ARG A 158 -21.78 17.24 -70.23
C ARG A 158 -21.21 18.43 -69.48
N PHE A 159 -20.33 18.21 -68.50
CA PHE A 159 -19.67 19.28 -67.77
C PHE A 159 -18.42 19.75 -68.52
N THR A 160 -17.57 18.83 -69.00
CA THR A 160 -16.29 19.18 -69.65
C THR A 160 -16.46 19.94 -70.97
N ARG A 161 -17.58 19.76 -71.70
CA ARG A 161 -17.88 20.51 -72.94
C ARG A 161 -17.89 22.04 -72.77
N HIS A 162 -18.06 22.54 -71.54
CA HIS A 162 -18.13 23.97 -71.25
C HIS A 162 -16.76 24.62 -71.04
N PHE A 163 -15.66 23.84 -71.08
CA PHE A 163 -14.33 24.30 -70.72
C PHE A 163 -13.35 24.20 -71.89
N ASN A 164 -12.44 25.17 -71.96
CA ASN A 164 -11.22 25.03 -72.76
C ASN A 164 -10.23 24.19 -71.96
N ILE A 165 -9.91 23.00 -72.48
CA ILE A 165 -9.06 22.03 -71.77
C ILE A 165 -7.60 22.25 -72.15
N LEU A 166 -6.77 22.53 -71.15
CA LEU A 166 -5.33 22.68 -71.26
C LEU A 166 -4.66 21.55 -70.47
N ASN A 167 -3.69 20.85 -71.07
CA ASN A 167 -2.96 19.78 -70.40
C ASN A 167 -1.55 20.25 -70.03
N ALA A 168 -1.27 20.39 -68.73
CA ALA A 168 0.04 20.71 -68.19
C ALA A 168 0.94 19.45 -68.23
N PRO A 169 2.03 19.46 -69.03
CA PRO A 169 2.95 18.34 -69.09
C PRO A 169 3.75 18.20 -67.78
N GLN A 170 4.41 17.05 -67.62
CA GLN A 170 5.42 16.91 -66.57
C GLN A 170 6.63 17.79 -66.91
N PRO A 171 7.19 18.53 -65.94
CA PRO A 171 8.36 19.36 -66.20
C PRO A 171 9.57 18.51 -66.59
N SER A 172 10.32 18.99 -67.58
CA SER A 172 11.56 18.34 -68.00
C SER A 172 12.63 18.41 -66.91
N ARG A 173 13.63 17.52 -67.00
CA ARG A 173 14.79 17.51 -66.08
C ARG A 173 15.46 18.88 -65.99
N GLU A 174 15.61 19.56 -67.12
CA GLU A 174 16.23 20.90 -67.21
C GLU A 174 15.42 21.96 -66.47
N ILE A 175 14.08 21.92 -66.58
CA ILE A 175 13.19 22.83 -65.85
C ILE A 175 13.29 22.58 -64.35
N LEU A 176 13.26 21.31 -63.92
CA LEU A 176 13.42 20.95 -62.52
C LEU A 176 14.76 21.42 -61.95
N PHE A 177 15.84 21.21 -62.71
CA PHE A 177 17.17 21.68 -62.35
C PHE A 177 17.18 23.20 -62.15
N LYS A 178 16.66 23.97 -63.11
CA LYS A 178 16.60 25.44 -63.02
C LYS A 178 15.81 25.93 -61.80
N ILE A 179 14.68 25.28 -61.48
CA ILE A 179 13.87 25.64 -60.31
C ILE A 179 14.67 25.42 -59.02
N PHE A 180 15.21 24.23 -58.81
CA PHE A 180 15.83 23.89 -57.53
C PHE A 180 17.25 24.46 -57.37
N ASP A 181 18.00 24.61 -58.45
CA ASP A 181 19.31 25.27 -58.41
C ASP A 181 19.18 26.78 -58.13
N SER A 182 18.20 27.47 -58.73
CA SER A 182 17.98 28.88 -58.41
C SER A 182 17.59 29.10 -56.94
N LEU A 183 16.86 28.16 -56.34
CA LEU A 183 16.52 28.19 -54.92
C LEU A 183 17.76 27.91 -54.04
N LEU A 184 18.48 26.81 -54.31
CA LEU A 184 19.60 26.39 -53.47
C LEU A 184 20.80 27.33 -53.61
N SER A 185 21.20 27.67 -54.83
CA SER A 185 22.31 28.61 -55.06
C SER A 185 22.00 30.00 -54.52
N GLY A 186 20.75 30.46 -54.65
CA GLY A 186 20.27 31.72 -54.08
C GLY A 186 20.39 31.73 -52.55
N PHE A 187 19.96 30.65 -51.89
CA PHE A 187 20.09 30.48 -50.45
C PHE A 187 21.55 30.46 -49.99
N LEU A 188 22.41 29.64 -50.62
CA LEU A 188 23.81 29.50 -50.25
C LEU A 188 24.59 30.81 -50.42
N LYS A 189 24.23 31.62 -51.43
CA LYS A 189 24.78 32.97 -51.63
C LYS A 189 24.26 33.96 -50.59
N ALA A 190 22.95 33.99 -50.34
CA ALA A 190 22.33 34.95 -49.42
C ALA A 190 22.84 34.80 -47.97
N LEU A 191 23.14 33.58 -47.54
CA LEU A 191 23.64 33.28 -46.19
C LEU A 191 25.16 33.15 -46.10
N ASN A 192 25.90 33.55 -47.14
CA ASN A 192 27.37 33.59 -47.16
C ASN A 192 28.08 32.27 -46.79
N PHE A 193 27.58 31.13 -47.28
CA PHE A 193 28.26 29.85 -47.10
C PHE A 193 29.67 29.82 -47.74
N PRO A 194 30.55 28.89 -47.32
CA PRO A 194 31.88 28.73 -47.94
C PRO A 194 31.79 28.50 -49.46
N GLU A 195 32.75 29.03 -50.21
CA GLU A 195 32.75 28.95 -51.67
C GLU A 195 32.81 27.50 -52.18
N SER A 196 33.48 26.62 -51.43
CA SER A 196 33.53 25.18 -51.73
C SER A 196 32.14 24.53 -51.67
N VAL A 197 31.30 24.96 -50.72
CA VAL A 197 29.91 24.48 -50.54
C VAL A 197 29.00 25.06 -51.60
N LYS A 198 29.15 26.34 -51.96
CA LYS A 198 28.37 26.97 -53.04
C LYS A 198 28.52 26.24 -54.37
N ARG A 199 29.73 25.75 -54.69
CA ARG A 199 30.00 24.95 -55.90
C ARG A 199 29.29 23.59 -55.91
N MET A 200 28.80 23.11 -54.77
CA MET A 200 28.08 21.84 -54.67
C MET A 200 26.60 21.93 -55.00
N SER A 201 26.04 23.13 -55.19
CA SER A 201 24.62 23.34 -55.53
C SER A 201 24.19 22.51 -56.73
N GLU A 202 24.89 22.66 -57.85
CA GLU A 202 24.56 22.01 -59.12
C GLU A 202 24.61 20.48 -59.02
N ALA A 203 25.69 19.93 -58.44
CA ALA A 203 25.83 18.49 -58.24
C ALA A 203 24.69 17.93 -57.37
N THR A 204 24.37 18.62 -56.27
CA THR A 204 23.32 18.22 -55.33
C THR A 204 21.94 18.21 -55.99
N VAL A 205 21.64 19.23 -56.80
CA VAL A 205 20.37 19.32 -57.51
C VAL A 205 20.25 18.21 -58.56
N ASN A 206 21.30 17.99 -59.35
CA ASN A 206 21.33 16.93 -60.35
C ASN A 206 21.13 15.54 -59.73
N SER A 207 21.87 15.23 -58.66
CA SER A 207 21.74 13.93 -57.96
C SER A 207 20.36 13.76 -57.33
N THR A 208 19.77 14.81 -56.76
CA THR A 208 18.42 14.73 -56.17
C THR A 208 17.35 14.45 -57.22
N ILE A 209 17.45 15.10 -58.40
CA ILE A 209 16.50 14.89 -59.50
C ILE A 209 16.64 13.48 -60.07
N GLU A 210 17.86 12.98 -60.22
CA GLU A 210 18.12 11.63 -60.70
C GLU A 210 17.53 10.58 -59.75
N ILE A 211 17.77 10.71 -58.44
CA ILE A 211 17.18 9.83 -57.42
C ILE A 211 15.65 9.86 -57.50
N TYR A 212 15.05 11.06 -57.58
CA TYR A 212 13.60 11.23 -57.70
C TYR A 212 13.03 10.52 -58.94
N GLN A 213 13.70 10.65 -60.09
CA GLN A 213 13.28 10.02 -61.34
C GLN A 213 13.34 8.49 -61.26
N SER A 214 14.46 7.94 -60.76
CA SER A 214 14.63 6.49 -60.58
C SER A 214 13.59 5.91 -59.64
N ILE A 215 13.39 6.54 -58.48
CA ILE A 215 12.40 6.14 -57.48
C ILE A 215 10.98 6.20 -58.05
N SER A 216 10.63 7.26 -58.76
CA SER A 216 9.30 7.42 -59.35
C SER A 216 8.97 6.36 -60.41
N LEU A 217 10.00 5.81 -61.08
CA LEU A 217 9.85 4.74 -62.08
C LEU A 217 9.77 3.35 -61.45
N GLU A 218 10.64 3.06 -60.49
CA GLU A 218 10.75 1.74 -59.86
C GLU A 218 9.67 1.48 -58.79
N LEU A 219 9.31 2.51 -58.03
CA LEU A 219 8.48 2.39 -56.82
C LEU A 219 7.09 2.96 -57.05
N LYS A 220 6.26 2.19 -57.75
CA LYS A 220 4.88 2.57 -58.05
C LYS A 220 3.91 2.21 -56.92
N ALA A 221 2.88 3.04 -56.74
CA ALA A 221 1.78 2.77 -55.84
C ALA A 221 1.08 1.43 -56.16
N LYS A 222 1.03 0.54 -55.18
CA LYS A 222 0.27 -0.73 -55.21
C LYS A 222 -0.75 -0.75 -54.08
N PRO A 223 -1.79 -1.60 -54.11
CA PRO A 223 -2.72 -1.78 -52.99
C PRO A 223 -2.04 -1.94 -51.61
N SER A 224 -0.97 -2.74 -51.55
CA SER A 224 -0.17 -2.97 -50.35
C SER A 224 0.84 -1.86 -50.04
N LYS A 225 1.18 -1.02 -51.04
CA LYS A 225 2.16 0.08 -50.95
C LYS A 225 1.54 1.37 -51.51
N PHE A 226 0.39 1.77 -50.95
CA PHE A 226 -0.41 2.86 -51.51
C PHE A 226 0.22 4.25 -51.29
N HIS A 227 1.16 4.36 -50.35
CA HIS A 227 1.87 5.59 -50.02
C HIS A 227 3.08 5.86 -50.92
N TYR A 228 3.37 4.98 -51.89
CA TYR A 228 4.41 5.21 -52.90
C TYR A 228 3.91 6.19 -53.96
N THR A 229 3.77 7.45 -53.54
CA THR A 229 3.32 8.57 -54.36
C THR A 229 4.37 9.66 -54.27
N PHE A 230 5.33 9.62 -55.20
CA PHE A 230 6.40 10.60 -55.28
C PHE A 230 5.98 11.76 -56.19
N ASN A 231 6.15 12.98 -55.70
CA ASN A 231 5.86 14.19 -56.46
C ASN A 231 6.89 15.30 -56.21
N LEU A 232 6.79 16.42 -56.92
CA LEU A 232 7.75 17.53 -56.80
C LEU A 232 7.79 18.20 -55.43
N ARG A 233 6.76 17.98 -54.59
CA ARG A 233 6.76 18.45 -53.21
C ARG A 233 7.75 17.68 -52.36
N ASP A 234 7.99 16.40 -52.63
CA ASP A 234 8.98 15.61 -51.92
C ASP A 234 10.39 16.14 -52.21
N VAL A 235 10.68 16.41 -53.49
CA VAL A 235 11.91 17.11 -53.89
C VAL A 235 12.04 18.46 -53.18
N SER A 236 10.94 19.22 -53.10
CA SER A 236 10.92 20.51 -52.38
C SER A 236 11.21 20.36 -50.88
N LYS A 237 10.75 19.28 -50.22
CA LYS A 237 11.02 18.99 -48.79
C LYS A 237 12.51 18.73 -48.54
N VAL A 238 13.21 18.07 -49.47
CA VAL A 238 14.67 17.84 -49.37
C VAL A 238 15.39 19.19 -49.32
N PHE A 239 15.13 20.07 -50.29
CA PHE A 239 15.78 21.39 -50.31
C PHE A 239 15.34 22.28 -49.15
N GLN A 240 14.08 22.23 -48.72
CA GLN A 240 13.62 22.95 -47.53
C GLN A 240 14.41 22.55 -46.29
N GLY A 241 14.67 21.25 -46.10
CA GLY A 241 15.47 20.79 -44.97
C GLY A 241 16.95 21.18 -45.07
N ILE A 242 17.54 21.18 -46.26
CA ILE A 242 18.88 21.76 -46.49
C ILE A 242 18.90 23.25 -46.13
N MET A 243 17.86 23.99 -46.53
CA MET A 243 17.73 25.43 -46.26
C MET A 243 17.47 25.78 -44.79
N MET A 244 17.23 24.79 -43.92
CA MET A 244 17.15 25.00 -42.47
C MET A 244 18.53 24.98 -41.79
N SER A 245 19.59 24.65 -42.53
CA SER A 245 20.95 24.63 -42.02
C SER A 245 21.54 26.03 -41.86
N HIS A 246 22.53 26.17 -40.97
CA HIS A 246 23.19 27.44 -40.69
C HIS A 246 24.66 27.40 -41.11
N GLN A 247 25.19 28.51 -41.64
CA GLN A 247 26.58 28.62 -42.12
C GLN A 247 27.63 28.26 -41.05
N SER A 248 27.32 28.43 -39.76
CA SER A 248 28.23 28.09 -38.66
C SER A 248 28.46 26.57 -38.49
N THR A 249 27.51 25.78 -38.99
CA THR A 249 27.49 24.31 -38.85
C THR A 249 28.12 23.61 -40.04
N ILE A 250 27.98 24.12 -41.26
CA ILE A 250 28.50 23.49 -42.48
C ILE A 250 29.75 24.24 -42.91
N ARG A 251 30.92 23.64 -42.69
CA ARG A 251 32.22 24.29 -42.92
C ARG A 251 32.94 23.77 -44.16
N ASP A 252 32.64 22.55 -44.57
CA ASP A 252 33.31 21.82 -45.63
C ASP A 252 32.32 21.03 -46.50
N ASN A 253 32.83 20.53 -47.63
CA ASN A 253 32.02 19.82 -48.62
C ASN A 253 31.48 18.50 -48.06
N ASN A 254 32.24 17.80 -47.20
CA ASN A 254 31.79 16.51 -46.66
C ASN A 254 30.59 16.70 -45.74
N MET A 255 30.60 17.72 -44.86
CA MET A 255 29.43 18.02 -44.03
C MET A 255 28.19 18.40 -44.85
N PHE A 256 28.37 19.12 -45.96
CA PHE A 256 27.26 19.47 -46.85
C PHE A 256 26.67 18.24 -47.55
N VAL A 257 27.52 17.34 -48.07
CA VAL A 257 27.11 16.08 -48.69
C VAL A 257 26.42 15.18 -47.66
N LYS A 258 26.95 15.09 -46.44
CA LYS A 258 26.33 14.36 -45.32
C LYS A 258 24.94 14.91 -45.00
N LEU A 259 24.77 16.24 -44.96
CA LEU A 259 23.45 16.84 -44.80
C LEU A 259 22.54 16.42 -45.96
N TRP A 260 22.97 16.58 -47.21
CA TRP A 260 22.15 16.19 -48.36
C TRP A 260 21.72 14.71 -48.34
N ILE A 261 22.63 13.78 -48.00
CA ILE A 261 22.31 12.36 -47.84
C ILE A 261 21.25 12.17 -46.76
N HIS A 262 21.43 12.81 -45.59
CA HIS A 262 20.45 12.77 -44.51
C HIS A 262 19.08 13.28 -44.96
N GLU A 263 19.03 14.44 -45.62
CA GLU A 263 17.79 15.05 -46.13
C GLU A 263 17.09 14.17 -47.16
N THR A 264 17.85 13.55 -48.05
CA THR A 264 17.36 12.62 -49.08
C THR A 264 16.79 11.35 -48.46
N GLN A 265 17.49 10.76 -47.48
CA GLN A 265 17.01 9.58 -46.76
C GLN A 265 15.71 9.87 -46.00
N ARG A 266 15.60 11.03 -45.34
CA ARG A 266 14.38 11.39 -44.59
C ARG A 266 13.14 11.54 -45.45
N VAL A 267 13.30 11.94 -46.71
CA VAL A 267 12.15 12.14 -47.61
C VAL A 267 11.84 10.88 -48.42
N PHE A 268 12.86 10.22 -48.99
CA PHE A 268 12.66 9.13 -49.94
C PHE A 268 12.83 7.73 -49.32
N PHE A 269 13.74 7.56 -48.37
CA PHE A 269 14.11 6.24 -47.83
C PHE A 269 13.23 5.79 -46.66
N ASP A 270 12.77 6.73 -45.83
CA ASP A 270 12.05 6.45 -44.57
C ASP A 270 10.63 5.86 -44.74
N SER A 271 10.20 5.56 -45.97
CA SER A 271 9.06 4.66 -46.23
C SER A 271 9.51 3.20 -46.09
N ASP A 272 9.48 2.68 -44.85
CA ASP A 272 10.00 1.38 -44.34
C ASP A 272 9.74 0.11 -45.18
N ILE A 273 8.95 0.19 -46.24
CA ILE A 273 8.75 -0.92 -47.19
C ILE A 273 9.91 -1.02 -48.22
N LEU A 274 10.82 -0.04 -48.24
CA LEU A 274 12.04 -0.04 -49.05
C LEU A 274 13.25 -0.76 -48.43
N CYS A 275 13.07 -1.47 -47.31
CA CYS A 275 14.08 -2.37 -46.77
C CYS A 275 14.36 -3.54 -47.74
N LEU A 276 15.12 -3.26 -48.81
CA LEU A 276 16.06 -4.21 -49.38
C LEU A 276 17.01 -4.57 -48.23
N GLU A 277 17.02 -5.86 -47.88
CA GLU A 277 17.91 -6.55 -46.94
C GLU A 277 18.96 -5.64 -46.28
N THR A 278 18.64 -5.19 -45.07
CA THR A 278 19.51 -4.33 -44.25
C THR A 278 20.76 -5.08 -43.79
N ASN A 279 21.80 -5.11 -44.61
CA ASN A 279 23.15 -5.53 -44.21
C ASN A 279 24.22 -4.44 -44.41
N LEU A 280 23.86 -3.26 -44.92
CA LEU A 280 24.81 -2.16 -45.13
C LEU A 280 24.24 -0.85 -44.57
N LYS A 281 24.55 -0.55 -43.30
CA LYS A 281 24.43 0.81 -42.76
C LYS A 281 25.83 1.33 -42.45
N GLU A 282 26.52 1.82 -43.48
CA GLU A 282 27.71 2.67 -43.32
C GLU A 282 27.27 4.13 -43.23
N TYR A 283 26.81 4.57 -42.06
CA TYR A 283 26.61 6.01 -41.80
C TYR A 283 26.76 6.31 -40.31
N GLU A 284 27.94 6.76 -39.90
CA GLU A 284 28.23 7.16 -38.52
C GLU A 284 28.81 8.57 -38.46
N ASP A 285 28.03 9.49 -37.90
CA ASP A 285 28.53 10.77 -37.34
C ASP A 285 27.89 11.08 -35.97
N VAL A 286 27.04 10.18 -35.45
CA VAL A 286 26.31 10.39 -34.18
C VAL A 286 26.73 9.40 -33.10
N THR A 287 27.41 8.28 -33.41
CA THR A 287 27.74 7.20 -32.45
C THR A 287 28.49 7.71 -31.22
N GLU A 288 29.48 8.59 -31.38
CA GLU A 288 30.24 9.17 -30.25
C GLU A 288 29.41 10.10 -29.35
N LYS A 289 28.36 10.74 -29.89
CA LYS A 289 27.49 11.68 -29.16
C LYS A 289 26.16 11.08 -28.73
N MET A 290 25.84 9.85 -29.14
CA MET A 290 24.60 9.16 -28.75
C MET A 290 24.40 9.10 -27.24
N PRO A 291 25.41 8.80 -26.39
CA PRO A 291 25.23 8.82 -24.94
C PRO A 291 24.82 10.20 -24.41
N LYS A 292 25.37 11.27 -24.98
CA LYS A 292 25.01 12.65 -24.62
C LYS A 292 23.58 13.00 -25.05
N VAL A 293 23.16 12.53 -26.23
CA VAL A 293 21.78 12.71 -26.73
C VAL A 293 20.80 11.98 -25.82
N ILE A 294 21.09 10.71 -25.48
CA ILE A 294 20.27 9.92 -24.55
C ILE A 294 20.11 10.66 -23.22
N LYS A 295 21.23 11.09 -22.61
CA LYS A 295 21.19 11.84 -21.36
C LYS A 295 20.36 13.12 -21.44
N THR A 296 20.50 13.88 -22.54
CA THR A 296 19.72 15.11 -22.74
C THR A 296 18.23 14.82 -22.89
N LEU A 297 17.87 13.71 -23.55
CA LEU A 297 16.48 13.27 -23.69
C LEU A 297 15.90 12.77 -22.37
N GLU A 298 16.71 12.08 -21.55
CA GLU A 298 16.35 11.66 -20.19
C GLU A 298 16.10 12.88 -19.30
N ASP A 299 17.02 13.85 -19.27
CA ASP A 299 16.86 15.09 -18.51
C ASP A 299 15.56 15.83 -18.93
N LYS A 300 15.28 15.89 -20.24
CA LYS A 300 14.05 16.52 -20.76
C LYS A 300 12.78 15.74 -20.47
N LEU A 301 12.87 14.42 -20.35
CA LEU A 301 11.75 13.57 -19.95
C LEU A 301 11.42 13.78 -18.47
N ASP A 302 12.44 13.93 -17.62
CA ASP A 302 12.27 14.22 -16.21
C ASP A 302 11.69 15.63 -15.98
N ASP A 303 12.15 16.63 -16.76
CA ASP A 303 11.54 17.97 -16.82
C ASP A 303 10.05 17.89 -17.22
N TYR A 304 9.70 17.04 -18.19
CA TYR A 304 8.31 16.84 -18.60
C TYR A 304 7.47 16.20 -17.49
N ASN A 305 8.02 15.19 -16.81
CA ASN A 305 7.34 14.43 -15.76
C ASN A 305 7.18 15.20 -14.45
N SER A 306 8.01 16.21 -14.22
CA SER A 306 7.89 17.12 -13.07
C SER A 306 6.89 18.26 -13.33
N SER A 307 6.76 18.72 -14.57
CA SER A 307 5.82 19.78 -14.95
C SER A 307 4.40 19.30 -15.23
N ASN A 308 4.20 18.03 -15.60
CA ASN A 308 2.89 17.47 -15.94
C ASN A 308 2.42 16.41 -14.93
N THR A 309 1.11 16.37 -14.68
CA THR A 309 0.47 15.36 -13.83
C THR A 309 0.59 13.95 -14.41
N ASN A 310 0.45 13.82 -15.73
CA ASN A 310 0.55 12.54 -16.44
C ASN A 310 2.00 12.22 -16.81
N LYS A 311 2.66 11.41 -15.97
CA LYS A 311 4.05 10.99 -16.19
C LYS A 311 4.19 10.02 -17.37
N MET A 312 5.22 10.22 -18.19
CA MET A 312 5.63 9.34 -19.29
C MET A 312 6.91 8.59 -18.91
N ASN A 313 6.85 7.26 -18.94
CA ASN A 313 8.02 6.40 -18.75
C ASN A 313 8.47 5.87 -20.12
N LEU A 314 9.42 6.56 -20.75
CA LEU A 314 9.98 6.20 -22.05
C LEU A 314 11.39 5.65 -21.88
N VAL A 315 11.72 4.61 -22.64
CA VAL A 315 13.09 4.10 -22.75
C VAL A 315 13.64 4.51 -24.12
N PHE A 316 14.80 5.17 -24.11
CA PHE A 316 15.43 5.65 -25.33
C PHE A 316 16.36 4.57 -25.92
N PHE A 317 16.05 4.15 -27.14
CA PHE A 317 16.88 3.28 -27.98
C PHE A 317 16.97 3.89 -29.38
N ASN A 318 17.91 3.40 -30.20
CA ASN A 318 18.28 4.05 -31.47
C ASN A 318 17.09 4.41 -32.37
N THR A 319 16.16 3.49 -32.62
CA THR A 319 14.98 3.76 -33.48
C THR A 319 14.05 4.81 -32.87
N CYS A 320 13.83 4.77 -31.54
CA CYS A 320 13.03 5.77 -30.81
C CYS A 320 13.63 7.18 -30.97
N ILE A 321 14.96 7.30 -30.83
CA ILE A 321 15.67 8.57 -30.99
C ILE A 321 15.55 9.08 -32.43
N GLN A 322 15.64 8.20 -33.42
CA GLN A 322 15.44 8.57 -34.82
C GLN A 322 14.03 9.14 -35.07
N HIS A 323 12.99 8.52 -34.52
CA HIS A 323 11.62 9.05 -34.59
C HIS A 323 11.48 10.41 -33.90
N ILE A 324 12.05 10.59 -32.70
CA ILE A 324 12.03 11.89 -32.00
C ILE A 324 12.68 12.97 -32.88
N LEU A 325 13.86 12.69 -33.45
CA LEU A 325 14.56 13.63 -34.32
C LEU A 325 13.77 13.95 -35.59
N ARG A 326 13.10 12.96 -36.19
CA ARG A 326 12.20 13.15 -37.34
C ARG A 326 11.03 14.06 -36.99
N ILE A 327 10.32 13.77 -35.90
CA ILE A 327 9.17 14.56 -35.45
C ILE A 327 9.61 15.99 -35.14
N MET A 328 10.70 16.16 -34.38
CA MET A 328 11.24 17.48 -34.05
C MET A 328 11.60 18.28 -35.32
N ARG A 329 12.22 17.63 -36.30
CA ARG A 329 12.53 18.26 -37.58
C ARG A 329 11.27 18.74 -38.29
N VAL A 330 10.23 17.92 -38.36
CA VAL A 330 8.96 18.30 -39.00
C VAL A 330 8.34 19.49 -38.26
N LEU A 331 8.25 19.42 -36.93
CA LEU A 331 7.65 20.47 -36.09
C LEU A 331 8.44 21.78 -36.07
N ARG A 332 9.74 21.77 -36.42
CA ARG A 332 10.54 22.99 -36.64
C ARG A 332 10.28 23.63 -38.00
N SER A 333 9.83 22.87 -39.00
CA SER A 333 9.59 23.39 -40.34
C SER A 333 8.24 24.12 -40.41
N PRO A 334 8.17 25.32 -40.99
CA PRO A 334 6.89 26.00 -41.17
C PRO A 334 6.00 25.19 -42.12
N ARG A 335 4.71 25.03 -41.77
CA ARG A 335 3.78 24.10 -42.45
C ARG A 335 4.17 22.62 -42.32
N GLY A 336 5.02 22.29 -41.35
CA GLY A 336 5.43 20.93 -41.07
C GLY A 336 4.33 20.15 -40.38
N ASN A 337 3.63 19.31 -41.15
CA ASN A 337 2.67 18.35 -40.62
C ASN A 337 3.25 16.94 -40.73
N ALA A 338 2.93 16.08 -39.79
CA ALA A 338 3.44 14.70 -39.77
C ALA A 338 2.27 13.72 -39.78
N MET A 339 2.47 12.58 -40.45
CA MET A 339 1.60 11.42 -40.28
C MET A 339 2.44 10.23 -39.82
N LEU A 340 2.24 9.87 -38.56
CA LEU A 340 2.91 8.76 -37.91
C LEU A 340 2.08 7.50 -38.12
N ILE A 341 2.61 6.57 -38.89
CA ILE A 341 1.92 5.33 -39.23
C ILE A 341 2.57 4.18 -38.47
N GLY A 342 1.80 3.46 -37.66
CA GLY A 342 2.30 2.23 -37.06
C GLY A 342 1.27 1.56 -36.18
N VAL A 343 1.56 0.36 -35.72
CA VAL A 343 0.67 -0.36 -34.80
C VAL A 343 0.45 0.44 -33.52
N GLY A 344 -0.70 0.27 -32.88
CA GLY A 344 -0.94 0.93 -31.59
C GLY A 344 0.12 0.52 -30.56
N GLY A 345 0.37 1.38 -29.56
CA GLY A 345 1.36 1.10 -28.52
C GLY A 345 2.82 1.22 -28.94
N SER A 346 3.12 1.60 -30.20
CA SER A 346 4.48 1.85 -30.68
C SER A 346 5.13 3.14 -30.19
N GLY A 347 4.42 3.96 -29.40
CA GLY A 347 4.94 5.20 -28.83
C GLY A 347 4.62 6.49 -29.61
N LYS A 348 3.88 6.44 -30.72
CA LYS A 348 3.57 7.60 -31.60
C LYS A 348 3.19 8.89 -30.83
N GLN A 349 2.18 8.79 -29.96
CA GLN A 349 1.68 9.93 -29.17
C GLN A 349 2.73 10.42 -28.16
N SER A 350 3.35 9.51 -27.41
CA SER A 350 4.32 9.85 -26.36
C SER A 350 5.56 10.52 -26.94
N LEU A 351 6.09 10.02 -28.07
CA LEU A 351 7.22 10.64 -28.76
C LEU A 351 6.84 12.03 -29.30
N THR A 352 5.63 12.20 -29.82
CA THR A 352 5.17 13.51 -30.29
C THR A 352 5.02 14.51 -29.15
N LYS A 353 4.48 14.09 -28.00
CA LYS A 353 4.36 14.94 -26.81
C LYS A 353 5.73 15.39 -26.31
N LEU A 354 6.68 14.46 -26.21
CA LEU A 354 8.06 14.78 -25.82
C LEU A 354 8.74 15.71 -26.83
N SER A 355 8.67 15.40 -28.13
CA SER A 355 9.25 16.24 -29.20
C SER A 355 8.66 17.65 -29.21
N SER A 356 7.35 17.78 -28.99
CA SER A 356 6.69 19.08 -28.90
C SER A 356 7.10 19.85 -27.65
N TYR A 357 7.26 19.17 -26.51
CA TYR A 357 7.75 19.77 -25.27
C TYR A 357 9.19 20.29 -25.41
N ILE A 358 10.08 19.51 -26.04
CA ILE A 358 11.47 19.92 -26.30
C ILE A 358 11.53 21.19 -27.18
N LEU A 359 10.56 21.36 -28.09
CA LEU A 359 10.43 22.53 -28.95
C LEU A 359 9.61 23.67 -28.34
N GLU A 360 9.14 23.53 -27.10
CA GLU A 360 8.27 24.50 -26.41
C GLU A 360 6.96 24.79 -27.16
N ASN A 361 6.51 23.83 -27.97
CA ASN A 361 5.25 23.90 -28.71
C ASN A 361 4.09 23.44 -27.81
N LYS A 362 2.98 24.19 -27.79
CA LYS A 362 1.78 23.83 -27.03
C LYS A 362 1.15 22.57 -27.62
N THR A 363 1.12 21.48 -26.86
CA THR A 363 0.45 20.24 -27.29
C THR A 363 -1.04 20.30 -26.99
N VAL A 364 -1.85 19.90 -27.96
CA VAL A 364 -3.32 19.83 -27.80
C VAL A 364 -3.82 18.52 -28.39
N GLN A 365 -4.72 17.86 -27.67
CA GLN A 365 -5.36 16.60 -28.06
C GLN A 365 -6.86 16.69 -27.74
N ILE A 366 -7.71 16.13 -28.60
CA ILE A 366 -9.17 16.10 -28.38
C ILE A 366 -9.53 15.02 -27.36
N GLU A 367 -10.34 15.36 -26.37
CA GLU A 367 -11.00 14.39 -25.50
C GLU A 367 -12.39 14.08 -26.06
N ILE A 368 -12.67 12.80 -26.29
CA ILE A 368 -13.98 12.37 -26.81
C ILE A 368 -14.94 12.26 -25.63
N VAL A 369 -15.95 13.12 -25.63
CA VAL A 369 -17.03 13.13 -24.63
C VAL A 369 -18.26 12.38 -25.17
N LYS A 370 -19.20 12.01 -24.30
CA LYS A 370 -20.50 11.51 -24.73
C LYS A 370 -21.19 12.56 -25.62
N ASP A 371 -21.82 12.11 -26.71
CA ASP A 371 -22.50 12.96 -27.68
C ASP A 371 -21.54 13.99 -28.33
N PHE A 372 -20.29 13.56 -28.62
CA PHE A 372 -19.34 14.35 -29.40
C PHE A 372 -19.72 14.34 -30.89
N ASP A 373 -20.00 15.51 -31.44
CA ASP A 373 -20.49 15.70 -32.80
C ASP A 373 -19.57 16.62 -33.63
N GLY A 374 -20.01 16.95 -34.84
CA GLY A 374 -19.28 17.84 -35.74
C GLY A 374 -19.19 19.29 -35.27
N GLU A 375 -20.16 19.78 -34.50
CA GLU A 375 -20.15 21.17 -34.01
C GLU A 375 -19.09 21.33 -32.92
N LYS A 376 -19.06 20.44 -31.93
CA LYS A 376 -18.02 20.42 -30.89
C LYS A 376 -16.61 20.26 -31.48
N PHE A 377 -16.45 19.44 -32.51
CA PHE A 377 -15.18 19.30 -33.22
C PHE A 377 -14.75 20.63 -33.88
N ARG A 378 -15.69 21.34 -34.52
CA ARG A 378 -15.42 22.63 -35.15
C ARG A 378 -15.08 23.72 -34.16
N ASP A 379 -15.75 23.76 -33.00
CA ASP A 379 -15.43 24.70 -31.93
C ASP A 379 -14.00 24.47 -31.40
N PHE A 380 -13.59 23.22 -31.22
CA PHE A 380 -12.21 22.89 -30.88
C PHE A 380 -11.20 23.36 -31.95
N ILE A 381 -11.51 23.17 -33.24
CA ILE A 381 -10.67 23.68 -34.33
C ILE A 381 -10.58 25.22 -34.30
N LYS A 382 -11.69 25.92 -34.04
CA LYS A 382 -11.72 27.38 -33.90
C LYS A 382 -10.75 27.84 -32.81
N ASP A 383 -10.76 27.19 -31.65
CA ASP A 383 -9.89 27.55 -30.53
C ASP A 383 -8.40 27.37 -30.86
N ILE A 384 -8.03 26.24 -31.48
CA ILE A 384 -6.66 26.01 -31.92
C ILE A 384 -6.22 27.01 -32.99
N MET A 385 -7.09 27.33 -33.95
CA MET A 385 -6.80 28.33 -34.97
C MET A 385 -6.57 29.71 -34.37
N LYS A 386 -7.35 30.12 -33.36
CA LYS A 386 -7.15 31.39 -32.64
C LYS A 386 -5.82 31.44 -31.89
N ILE A 387 -5.48 30.38 -31.14
CA ILE A 387 -4.21 30.31 -30.39
C ILE A 387 -3.02 30.38 -31.35
N SER A 388 -3.05 29.61 -32.44
CA SER A 388 -1.93 29.55 -33.38
C SER A 388 -1.71 30.88 -34.12
N SER A 389 -2.78 31.60 -34.48
CA SER A 389 -2.66 32.83 -35.28
C SER A 389 -2.55 34.10 -34.44
N ILE A 390 -3.46 34.33 -33.48
CA ILE A 390 -3.58 35.60 -32.73
C ILE A 390 -2.48 35.67 -31.68
N GLU A 391 -2.34 34.64 -30.83
CA GLU A 391 -1.24 34.59 -29.85
C GLU A 391 0.12 34.35 -30.52
N GLY A 392 0.14 33.74 -31.71
CA GLY A 392 1.37 33.44 -32.43
C GLY A 392 2.25 32.38 -31.78
N LYS A 393 1.64 31.44 -31.04
CA LYS A 393 2.32 30.31 -30.42
C LYS A 393 2.29 29.10 -31.34
N ASN A 394 3.40 28.36 -31.41
CA ASN A 394 3.42 27.08 -32.10
C ASN A 394 2.50 26.08 -31.37
N VAL A 395 1.54 25.50 -32.10
CA VAL A 395 0.61 24.51 -31.58
C VAL A 395 0.82 23.19 -32.30
N CYS A 396 1.02 22.12 -31.53
CA CYS A 396 1.08 20.75 -32.01
C CYS A 396 -0.25 20.04 -31.71
N PHE A 397 -1.07 19.85 -32.73
CA PHE A 397 -2.33 19.12 -32.64
C PHE A 397 -2.12 17.64 -32.92
N ILE A 398 -2.30 16.80 -31.90
CA ILE A 398 -2.20 15.34 -32.02
C ILE A 398 -3.59 14.76 -32.25
N PHE A 399 -3.79 14.12 -33.39
CA PHE A 399 -5.06 13.49 -33.76
C PHE A 399 -4.86 12.01 -34.11
N THR A 400 -5.67 11.14 -33.50
CA THR A 400 -5.44 9.69 -33.52
C THR A 400 -6.63 8.94 -34.11
N ASP A 401 -6.37 7.72 -34.61
CA ASP A 401 -7.40 6.92 -35.30
C ASP A 401 -8.68 6.71 -34.46
N ASN A 402 -8.54 6.43 -33.17
CA ASN A 402 -9.67 6.27 -32.23
C ASN A 402 -10.54 7.53 -32.06
N GLN A 403 -10.00 8.71 -32.35
CA GLN A 403 -10.73 9.98 -32.23
C GLN A 403 -11.57 10.30 -33.47
N ILE A 404 -11.46 9.50 -34.54
CA ILE A 404 -12.19 9.69 -35.78
C ILE A 404 -13.52 8.94 -35.70
N LEU A 405 -14.53 9.59 -35.09
CA LEU A 405 -15.90 9.06 -35.03
C LEU A 405 -16.62 9.19 -36.38
N TYR A 406 -16.45 10.35 -37.01
CA TYR A 406 -17.05 10.69 -38.30
C TYR A 406 -15.98 11.05 -39.32
N GLU A 407 -16.15 10.61 -40.56
CA GLU A 407 -15.21 10.91 -41.66
C GLU A 407 -15.19 12.40 -42.03
N THR A 408 -16.20 13.17 -41.63
CA THR A 408 -16.26 14.64 -41.79
C THR A 408 -15.14 15.35 -41.03
N PHE A 409 -14.64 14.77 -39.93
CA PHE A 409 -13.52 15.36 -39.17
C PHE A 409 -12.25 15.39 -40.03
N LEU A 410 -12.03 14.35 -40.85
CA LEU A 410 -10.90 14.30 -41.76
C LEU A 410 -11.08 15.23 -42.97
N GLU A 411 -12.31 15.55 -43.36
CA GLU A 411 -12.58 16.57 -44.38
C GLU A 411 -12.14 17.95 -43.90
N ASP A 412 -12.51 18.34 -42.68
CA ASP A 412 -12.10 19.60 -42.07
C ASP A 412 -10.56 19.68 -41.93
N ILE A 413 -9.90 18.59 -41.49
CA ILE A 413 -8.43 18.51 -41.44
C ILE A 413 -7.79 18.60 -42.83
N ASN A 414 -8.36 17.92 -43.84
CA ASN A 414 -7.89 17.97 -45.21
C ASN A 414 -7.92 19.42 -45.76
N ASN A 415 -8.96 20.18 -45.43
CA ASN A 415 -9.06 21.59 -45.77
C ASN A 415 -7.97 22.43 -45.08
N ILE A 416 -7.74 22.23 -43.77
CA ILE A 416 -6.68 22.93 -43.03
C ILE A 416 -5.29 22.62 -43.62
N LEU A 417 -5.01 21.36 -43.95
CA LEU A 417 -3.73 20.96 -44.54
C LEU A 417 -3.50 21.58 -45.92
N ASN A 418 -4.56 21.79 -46.70
CA ASN A 418 -4.46 22.29 -48.07
C ASN A 418 -4.50 23.83 -48.15
N SER A 419 -5.60 24.45 -47.70
CA SER A 419 -5.80 25.92 -47.73
C SER A 419 -5.37 26.62 -46.44
N GLY A 420 -5.44 25.94 -45.29
CA GLY A 420 -5.30 26.58 -43.97
C GLY A 420 -6.61 27.11 -43.39
N GLU A 421 -7.74 26.86 -44.05
CA GLU A 421 -9.07 27.29 -43.61
C GLU A 421 -10.11 26.20 -43.83
N VAL A 422 -11.15 26.17 -43.00
CA VAL A 422 -12.32 25.31 -43.17
C VAL A 422 -13.47 26.15 -43.72
N PRO A 423 -14.11 25.76 -44.85
CA PRO A 423 -15.24 26.48 -45.40
C PRO A 423 -16.40 26.60 -44.42
N ASN A 424 -16.98 27.81 -44.30
CA ASN A 424 -18.12 28.12 -43.43
C ASN A 424 -17.90 27.76 -41.94
N LEU A 425 -16.65 27.76 -41.47
CA LEU A 425 -16.34 27.55 -40.05
C LEU A 425 -16.75 28.74 -39.18
N TRP A 426 -16.45 29.95 -39.66
CA TRP A 426 -16.70 31.21 -38.95
C TRP A 426 -18.00 31.86 -39.43
N GLN A 427 -18.85 32.26 -38.48
CA GLN A 427 -19.97 33.15 -38.74
C GLN A 427 -19.48 34.57 -39.08
N SER A 428 -20.30 35.39 -39.72
CA SER A 428 -19.91 36.76 -40.12
C SER A 428 -19.40 37.59 -38.93
N ASP A 429 -20.12 37.55 -37.81
CA ASP A 429 -19.75 38.30 -36.60
C ASP A 429 -18.42 37.82 -36.00
N GLU A 430 -18.15 36.51 -36.03
CA GLU A 430 -16.89 35.94 -35.56
C GLU A 430 -15.71 36.34 -36.46
N LYS A 431 -15.93 36.44 -37.78
CA LYS A 431 -14.89 36.90 -38.71
C LYS A 431 -14.48 38.33 -38.45
N ASP A 432 -15.43 39.21 -38.15
CA ASP A 432 -15.14 40.61 -37.83
C ASP A 432 -14.28 40.75 -36.56
N ILE A 433 -14.53 39.91 -35.55
CA ILE A 433 -13.69 39.83 -34.34
C ILE A 433 -12.27 39.42 -34.72
N ILE A 434 -12.10 38.35 -35.52
CA ILE A 434 -10.79 37.86 -35.96
C ILE A 434 -10.03 38.93 -36.75
N ILE A 435 -10.72 39.64 -37.65
CA ILE A 435 -10.13 40.71 -38.45
C ILE A 435 -9.65 41.84 -37.54
N ASN A 436 -10.45 42.25 -36.55
CA ASN A 436 -10.07 43.31 -35.61
C ASN A 436 -8.85 42.92 -34.76
N GLU A 437 -8.80 41.69 -34.25
CA GLU A 437 -7.67 41.17 -33.46
C GLU A 437 -6.41 41.00 -34.32
N THR A 438 -6.55 40.54 -35.56
CA THR A 438 -5.42 40.33 -36.48
C THR A 438 -4.89 41.64 -37.08
N ARG A 439 -5.69 42.73 -37.08
CA ARG A 439 -5.30 44.03 -37.66
C ARG A 439 -3.98 44.55 -37.09
N GLN A 440 -3.79 44.46 -35.77
CA GLN A 440 -2.54 44.88 -35.12
C GLN A 440 -1.31 44.11 -35.65
N ILE A 441 -1.48 42.82 -35.92
CA ILE A 441 -0.42 41.96 -36.45
C ILE A 441 -0.15 42.28 -37.93
N ASN A 442 -1.19 42.51 -38.71
CA ASN A 442 -1.09 42.90 -40.12
C ASN A 442 -0.32 44.22 -40.28
N ASN A 443 -0.53 45.16 -39.37
CA ASN A 443 0.15 46.45 -39.34
C ASN A 443 1.64 46.30 -39.02
N LYS A 444 2.00 45.39 -38.10
CA LYS A 444 3.41 45.02 -37.85
C LYS A 444 4.09 44.43 -39.09
N LEU A 445 3.36 43.68 -39.92
CA LEU A 445 3.85 43.10 -41.16
C LEU A 445 3.88 44.09 -42.34
N LYS A 446 3.44 45.34 -42.16
CA LYS A 446 3.38 46.39 -43.19
C LYS A 446 2.59 45.97 -44.44
N ARG A 447 1.48 45.26 -44.25
CA ARG A 447 0.56 44.83 -45.33
C ARG A 447 -0.62 45.79 -45.46
N GLN A 448 -1.35 45.73 -46.57
CA GLN A 448 -2.56 46.53 -46.79
C GLN A 448 -3.64 46.19 -45.75
N GLU A 449 -4.40 47.20 -45.28
CA GLU A 449 -5.44 47.07 -44.24
C GLU A 449 -6.82 46.63 -44.75
N ASP A 450 -6.87 46.04 -45.93
CA ASP A 450 -8.10 45.48 -46.49
C ASP A 450 -8.57 44.23 -45.68
N PRO A 451 -9.88 44.07 -45.40
CA PRO A 451 -10.40 42.95 -44.62
C PRO A 451 -10.00 41.56 -45.15
N ASP A 452 -9.99 41.37 -46.48
CA ASP A 452 -9.60 40.10 -47.11
C ASP A 452 -8.11 39.83 -46.90
N THR A 453 -7.30 40.89 -46.95
CA THR A 453 -5.85 40.85 -46.71
C THR A 453 -5.53 40.52 -45.26
N ILE A 454 -6.24 41.11 -44.30
CA ILE A 454 -6.09 40.83 -42.86
C ILE A 454 -6.48 39.37 -42.57
N TYR A 455 -7.59 38.89 -43.12
CA TYR A 455 -8.02 37.51 -42.95
C TYR A 455 -7.04 36.52 -43.61
N LYS A 456 -6.47 36.88 -44.77
CA LYS A 456 -5.38 36.10 -45.39
C LYS A 456 -4.15 36.04 -44.49
N THR A 457 -3.79 37.12 -43.81
CA THR A 457 -2.72 37.13 -42.80
C THR A 457 -3.03 36.18 -41.64
N PHE A 458 -4.28 36.10 -41.18
CA PHE A 458 -4.71 35.11 -40.19
C PHE A 458 -4.47 33.68 -40.69
N VAL A 459 -4.95 33.33 -41.89
CA VAL A 459 -4.81 31.99 -42.49
C VAL A 459 -3.34 31.62 -42.72
N GLU A 460 -2.51 32.55 -43.19
CA GLU A 460 -1.07 32.32 -43.37
C GLU A 460 -0.37 32.01 -42.04
N ARG A 461 -0.76 32.69 -40.96
CA ARG A 461 -0.23 32.44 -39.61
C ARG A 461 -0.71 31.11 -39.06
N VAL A 462 -1.99 30.73 -39.23
CA VAL A 462 -2.47 29.39 -38.87
C VAL A 462 -1.58 28.33 -39.53
N ARG A 463 -1.32 28.43 -40.84
CA ARG A 463 -0.46 27.46 -41.55
C ARG A 463 0.99 27.44 -41.06
N HIS A 464 1.49 28.54 -40.50
CA HIS A 464 2.86 28.64 -40.04
C HIS A 464 3.04 28.04 -38.65
N TYR A 465 2.11 28.32 -37.74
CA TYR A 465 2.19 27.98 -36.32
C TYR A 465 1.41 26.71 -35.93
N LEU A 466 0.43 26.28 -36.72
CA LEU A 466 -0.32 25.04 -36.48
C LEU A 466 0.36 23.86 -37.17
N HIS A 467 0.82 22.91 -36.36
CA HIS A 467 1.36 21.64 -36.80
C HIS A 467 0.39 20.52 -36.46
N ILE A 468 -0.07 19.79 -37.48
CA ILE A 468 -0.97 18.65 -37.31
C ILE A 468 -0.14 17.36 -37.36
N VAL A 469 -0.29 16.54 -36.32
CA VAL A 469 0.33 15.21 -36.23
C VAL A 469 -0.75 14.13 -36.19
N LEU A 470 -0.86 13.38 -37.29
CA LEU A 470 -1.83 12.31 -37.46
C LEU A 470 -1.22 10.97 -37.05
N CYS A 471 -1.78 10.31 -36.04
CA CYS A 471 -1.35 9.00 -35.58
C CYS A 471 -2.31 7.92 -36.08
N MET A 472 -1.91 7.20 -37.14
CA MET A 472 -2.76 6.22 -37.83
C MET A 472 -2.21 4.79 -37.70
N SER A 473 -3.10 3.81 -37.79
CA SER A 473 -2.73 2.39 -37.89
C SER A 473 -2.64 1.96 -39.36
N PRO A 474 -1.59 1.24 -39.79
CA PRO A 474 -1.51 0.66 -41.13
C PRO A 474 -2.39 -0.59 -41.29
N ILE A 475 -3.01 -1.06 -40.20
CA ILE A 475 -3.75 -2.31 -40.16
C ILE A 475 -5.21 -2.06 -40.51
N GLY A 476 -5.71 -2.81 -41.49
CA GLY A 476 -7.04 -2.66 -42.07
C GLY A 476 -7.05 -1.79 -43.32
N ASP A 477 -8.21 -1.68 -43.97
CA ASP A 477 -8.35 -0.90 -45.21
C ASP A 477 -8.67 0.59 -44.96
N SER A 478 -8.97 0.96 -43.72
CA SER A 478 -9.40 2.34 -43.34
C SER A 478 -8.39 3.39 -43.77
N LEU A 479 -7.10 3.20 -43.43
CA LEU A 479 -6.04 4.14 -43.79
C LEU A 479 -5.93 4.31 -45.31
N ARG A 480 -5.93 3.21 -46.06
CA ARG A 480 -5.86 3.22 -47.52
C ARG A 480 -7.07 3.91 -48.15
N VAL A 481 -8.28 3.66 -47.63
CA VAL A 481 -9.52 4.30 -48.10
C VAL A 481 -9.49 5.80 -47.80
N ARG A 482 -9.08 6.21 -46.60
CA ARG A 482 -8.94 7.62 -46.21
C ARG A 482 -7.93 8.35 -47.08
N HIS A 483 -6.81 7.72 -47.42
CA HIS A 483 -5.85 8.31 -48.35
C HIS A 483 -6.40 8.60 -49.74
N ARG A 484 -7.27 7.72 -50.25
CA ARG A 484 -7.95 7.95 -51.53
C ARG A 484 -8.99 9.07 -51.45
N LYS A 485 -9.66 9.20 -50.31
CA LYS A 485 -10.68 10.24 -50.07
C LYS A 485 -10.08 11.61 -49.77
N PHE A 486 -8.93 11.64 -49.09
CA PHE A 486 -8.27 12.84 -48.58
C PHE A 486 -6.77 12.85 -48.97
N PRO A 487 -6.44 13.22 -50.22
CA PRO A 487 -5.08 13.19 -50.73
C PRO A 487 -4.11 14.12 -49.97
N SER A 488 -4.62 15.22 -49.40
CA SER A 488 -3.80 16.17 -48.64
C SER A 488 -3.17 15.55 -47.39
N LEU A 489 -3.71 14.42 -46.89
CA LEU A 489 -3.11 13.67 -45.78
C LEU A 489 -1.73 13.08 -46.14
N ILE A 490 -1.49 12.75 -47.42
CA ILE A 490 -0.15 12.32 -47.89
C ILE A 490 0.63 13.52 -48.38
N ASP A 491 0.01 14.31 -49.25
CA ASP A 491 0.76 15.36 -49.95
C ASP A 491 1.27 16.43 -48.98
N CYS A 492 0.49 16.80 -47.95
CA CYS A 492 0.85 17.88 -47.02
C CYS A 492 1.58 17.39 -45.75
N CYS A 493 1.66 16.08 -45.53
CA CYS A 493 2.32 15.51 -44.36
C CYS A 493 3.65 14.85 -44.73
N THR A 494 4.57 14.82 -43.78
CA THR A 494 5.73 13.94 -43.83
C THR A 494 5.35 12.61 -43.17
N LEU A 495 5.57 11.51 -43.89
CA LEU A 495 5.27 10.18 -43.40
C LEU A 495 6.41 9.70 -42.50
N ASP A 496 6.09 9.20 -41.32
CA ASP A 496 7.04 8.50 -40.47
C ASP A 496 6.45 7.15 -40.05
N TRP A 497 7.11 6.07 -40.47
CA TRP A 497 6.63 4.72 -40.27
C TRP A 497 7.26 4.09 -39.02
N PHE A 498 6.44 3.72 -38.07
CA PHE A 498 6.83 3.03 -36.84
C PHE A 498 6.77 1.52 -37.09
N SER A 499 7.91 0.96 -37.45
CA SER A 499 8.11 -0.49 -37.58
C SER A 499 7.98 -1.21 -36.24
N THR A 500 7.84 -2.54 -36.33
CA THR A 500 8.01 -3.43 -35.19
C THR A 500 9.40 -3.25 -34.59
N TRP A 501 9.49 -3.29 -33.26
CA TRP A 501 10.77 -3.13 -32.59
C TRP A 501 11.75 -4.23 -33.01
N PRO A 502 12.98 -3.88 -33.42
CA PRO A 502 13.99 -4.88 -33.73
C PRO A 502 14.45 -5.60 -32.46
N LYS A 503 15.15 -6.73 -32.62
CA LYS A 503 15.56 -7.58 -31.49
C LYS A 503 16.43 -6.82 -30.49
N GLU A 504 17.34 -5.99 -30.99
CA GLU A 504 18.24 -5.17 -30.17
C GLU A 504 17.46 -4.15 -29.32
N ALA A 505 16.39 -3.57 -29.88
CA ALA A 505 15.53 -2.64 -29.15
C ALA A 505 14.77 -3.35 -28.03
N LEU A 506 14.24 -4.56 -28.26
CA LEU A 506 13.57 -5.34 -27.23
C LEU A 506 14.52 -5.63 -26.05
N ILE A 507 15.72 -6.13 -26.35
CA ILE A 507 16.74 -6.44 -25.34
C ILE A 507 17.11 -5.19 -24.54
N SER A 508 17.43 -4.08 -25.23
CA SER A 508 17.81 -2.82 -24.59
C SER A 508 16.70 -2.28 -23.68
N VAL A 509 15.43 -2.37 -24.10
CA VAL A 509 14.29 -1.93 -23.29
C VAL A 509 14.13 -2.79 -22.04
N ALA A 510 14.20 -4.12 -22.15
CA ALA A 510 14.12 -5.01 -21.00
C ALA A 510 15.28 -4.77 -20.02
N GLU A 511 16.51 -4.65 -20.51
CA GLU A 511 17.67 -4.40 -19.66
C GLU A 511 17.54 -3.10 -18.86
N THR A 512 17.14 -2.01 -19.50
CA THR A 512 16.96 -0.71 -18.83
C THR A 512 15.87 -0.78 -17.77
N ILE A 513 14.74 -1.44 -18.06
CA ILE A 513 13.64 -1.60 -17.09
C ILE A 513 14.06 -2.45 -15.90
N PHE A 514 14.83 -3.52 -16.12
CA PHE A 514 15.34 -4.37 -15.03
C PHE A 514 16.45 -3.69 -14.22
N LYS A 515 17.36 -2.95 -14.86
CA LYS A 515 18.44 -2.20 -14.20
C LYS A 515 17.88 -1.07 -13.32
N ASN A 516 16.87 -0.34 -13.80
CA ASN A 516 16.24 0.74 -13.06
C ASN A 516 15.35 0.26 -11.89
N ASN A 517 15.06 -1.05 -11.82
CA ASN A 517 14.31 -1.61 -10.71
C ASN A 517 15.22 -1.83 -9.48
N SER A 518 15.13 -0.92 -8.53
CA SER A 518 15.84 -0.98 -7.24
C SER A 518 15.50 -2.25 -6.44
N ASN A 519 14.27 -2.75 -6.58
CA ASN A 519 13.76 -3.91 -5.84
C ASN A 519 14.02 -5.24 -6.55
N PHE A 520 14.83 -5.27 -7.63
CA PHE A 520 15.12 -6.53 -8.32
C PHE A 520 15.84 -7.52 -7.39
N PRO A 521 15.28 -8.72 -7.13
CA PRO A 521 15.84 -9.66 -6.17
C PRO A 521 17.22 -10.18 -6.58
N LEU A 522 18.12 -10.37 -5.62
CA LEU A 522 19.40 -11.06 -5.84
C LEU A 522 19.20 -12.57 -5.76
N SER A 523 19.78 -13.29 -6.72
CA SER A 523 19.91 -14.76 -6.70
C SER A 523 21.20 -15.15 -5.99
N SER A 524 21.19 -16.30 -5.32
CA SER A 524 22.41 -16.90 -4.75
C SER A 524 23.35 -17.49 -5.80
N THR A 525 22.84 -17.77 -7.01
CA THR A 525 23.50 -18.63 -8.00
C THR A 525 24.10 -17.84 -9.17
N ILE A 526 23.48 -16.71 -9.54
CA ILE A 526 23.84 -15.91 -10.71
C ILE A 526 23.99 -14.45 -10.30
N SER A 527 24.99 -13.75 -10.84
CA SER A 527 25.15 -12.31 -10.60
C SER A 527 23.94 -11.52 -11.13
N LYS A 528 23.62 -10.39 -10.49
CA LYS A 528 22.50 -9.54 -10.89
C LYS A 528 22.59 -9.11 -12.36
N GLN A 529 23.79 -8.75 -12.83
CA GLN A 529 24.02 -8.29 -14.21
C GLN A 529 23.75 -9.41 -15.24
N ASP A 530 24.26 -10.61 -14.97
CA ASP A 530 24.11 -11.77 -15.87
C ASP A 530 22.68 -12.33 -15.86
N MET A 531 21.98 -12.26 -14.73
CA MET A 531 20.56 -12.60 -14.69
C MET A 531 19.72 -11.62 -15.53
N ILE A 532 20.01 -10.32 -15.46
CA ILE A 532 19.29 -9.30 -16.23
C ILE A 532 19.51 -9.49 -17.74
N SER A 533 20.74 -9.75 -18.19
CA SER A 533 21.02 -10.00 -19.62
C SER A 533 20.28 -11.24 -20.12
N LYS A 534 20.33 -12.35 -19.38
CA LYS A 534 19.61 -13.60 -19.71
C LYS A 534 18.09 -13.42 -19.74
N LEU A 535 17.51 -12.73 -18.76
CA LEU A 535 16.07 -12.43 -18.75
C LEU A 535 15.67 -11.50 -19.91
N SER A 536 16.53 -10.55 -20.28
CA SER A 536 16.26 -9.63 -21.38
C SER A 536 16.26 -10.35 -22.74
N LEU A 537 17.17 -11.30 -22.94
CA LEU A 537 17.17 -12.21 -24.08
C LEU A 537 15.90 -13.08 -24.10
N MET A 538 15.52 -13.65 -22.94
CA MET A 538 14.28 -14.41 -22.82
C MET A 538 13.04 -13.59 -23.16
N CYS A 539 12.94 -12.34 -22.70
CA CYS A 539 11.83 -11.45 -23.06
C CYS A 539 11.75 -11.28 -24.59
N GLN A 540 12.87 -10.99 -25.25
CA GLN A 540 12.91 -10.84 -26.71
C GLN A 540 12.47 -12.12 -27.41
N MET A 541 12.94 -13.28 -26.95
CA MET A 541 12.59 -14.59 -27.51
C MET A 541 11.10 -14.91 -27.35
N VAL A 542 10.50 -14.66 -26.18
CA VAL A 542 9.05 -14.81 -25.94
C VAL A 542 8.25 -13.95 -26.91
N HIS A 543 8.64 -12.69 -27.11
CA HIS A 543 7.91 -11.79 -28.02
C HIS A 543 8.00 -12.23 -29.48
N THR A 544 9.20 -12.63 -29.93
CA THR A 544 9.42 -13.07 -31.32
C THR A 544 8.71 -14.41 -31.59
N SER A 545 8.85 -15.38 -30.69
CA SER A 545 8.19 -16.68 -30.82
C SER A 545 6.66 -16.57 -30.78
N SER A 546 6.10 -15.74 -29.91
CA SER A 546 4.65 -15.48 -29.87
C SER A 546 4.15 -14.85 -31.18
N THR A 547 4.96 -14.00 -31.82
CA THR A 547 4.59 -13.35 -33.09
C THR A 547 4.61 -14.35 -34.24
N GLN A 548 5.61 -15.24 -34.28
CA GLN A 548 5.65 -16.35 -35.26
C GLN A 548 4.45 -17.29 -35.12
N ILE A 549 4.08 -17.64 -33.88
CA ILE A 549 2.90 -18.47 -33.61
C ILE A 549 1.61 -17.74 -33.95
N ALA A 550 1.53 -16.42 -33.73
CA ALA A 550 0.38 -15.61 -34.18
C ALA A 550 0.18 -15.67 -35.69
N ASP A 551 1.27 -15.62 -36.48
CA ASP A 551 1.20 -15.74 -37.94
C ASP A 551 0.76 -17.15 -38.37
N LEU A 552 1.29 -18.20 -37.74
CA LEU A 552 0.86 -19.59 -37.98
C LEU A 552 -0.61 -19.81 -37.61
N PHE A 553 -1.05 -19.24 -36.49
CA PHE A 553 -2.42 -19.28 -36.02
C PHE A 553 -3.39 -18.60 -37.01
N GLU A 554 -2.98 -17.45 -37.57
CA GLU A 554 -3.75 -16.78 -38.62
C GLU A 554 -3.81 -17.61 -39.90
N GLN A 555 -2.71 -18.24 -40.31
CA GLN A 555 -2.66 -19.07 -41.51
C GLN A 555 -3.58 -20.29 -41.41
N GLN A 556 -3.55 -21.00 -40.27
CA GLN A 556 -4.29 -22.23 -40.05
C GLN A 556 -5.78 -21.99 -39.70
N LEU A 557 -6.08 -21.07 -38.79
CA LEU A 557 -7.43 -20.88 -38.25
C LEU A 557 -8.13 -19.63 -38.76
N LYS A 558 -7.47 -18.79 -39.58
CA LYS A 558 -7.98 -17.50 -40.05
C LYS A 558 -8.42 -16.58 -38.90
N ARG A 559 -7.77 -16.72 -37.74
CA ARG A 559 -7.96 -15.88 -36.56
C ARG A 559 -6.70 -15.08 -36.32
N ARG A 560 -6.82 -13.76 -36.26
CA ARG A 560 -5.66 -12.88 -36.15
C ARG A 560 -5.41 -12.46 -34.71
N VAL A 561 -4.17 -12.61 -34.26
CA VAL A 561 -3.70 -12.17 -32.93
C VAL A 561 -2.61 -11.13 -33.12
N TYR A 562 -2.69 -10.03 -32.37
CA TYR A 562 -1.71 -8.95 -32.47
C TYR A 562 -0.85 -8.88 -31.22
N ASN A 563 0.45 -9.10 -31.39
CA ASN A 563 1.45 -8.82 -30.37
C ASN A 563 1.99 -7.41 -30.58
N THR A 564 1.94 -6.59 -29.54
CA THR A 564 2.34 -5.18 -29.60
C THR A 564 3.46 -4.89 -28.62
N PRO A 565 4.25 -3.82 -28.83
CA PRO A 565 5.26 -3.39 -27.85
C PRO A 565 4.69 -3.15 -26.46
N LYS A 566 3.41 -2.76 -26.35
CA LYS A 566 2.76 -2.63 -25.04
C LYS A 566 2.57 -4.00 -24.36
N SER A 567 2.22 -5.05 -25.09
CA SER A 567 2.15 -6.42 -24.54
C SER A 567 3.53 -6.90 -24.04
N TYR A 568 4.61 -6.45 -24.69
CA TYR A 568 5.97 -6.70 -24.22
C TYR A 568 6.29 -5.98 -22.90
N LEU A 569 5.92 -4.70 -22.78
CA LEU A 569 6.09 -3.96 -21.53
C LEU A 569 5.24 -4.53 -20.39
N ASP A 570 4.03 -4.98 -20.69
CA ASP A 570 3.14 -5.61 -19.70
C ASP A 570 3.69 -6.94 -19.21
N LEU A 571 4.33 -7.74 -20.07
CA LEU A 571 5.07 -8.94 -19.64
C LEU A 571 6.12 -8.59 -18.59
N ILE A 572 6.96 -7.59 -18.86
CA ILE A 572 8.07 -7.22 -17.97
C ILE A 572 7.53 -6.75 -16.61
N LYS A 573 6.48 -5.91 -16.61
CA LYS A 573 5.83 -5.44 -15.39
C LYS A 573 5.18 -6.58 -14.62
N LEU A 574 4.39 -7.41 -15.29
CA LEU A 574 3.72 -8.56 -14.68
C LEU A 574 4.74 -9.53 -14.07
N TYR A 575 5.87 -9.73 -14.74
CA TYR A 575 6.95 -10.55 -14.22
C TYR A 575 7.55 -9.96 -12.94
N GLN A 576 7.86 -8.66 -12.91
CA GLN A 576 8.37 -7.99 -11.70
C GLN A 576 7.38 -8.11 -10.54
N ASP A 577 6.10 -7.85 -10.78
CA ASP A 577 5.05 -7.94 -9.76
C ASP A 577 4.87 -9.38 -9.25
N THR A 578 4.80 -10.34 -10.18
CA THR A 578 4.62 -11.76 -9.85
C THR A 578 5.83 -12.32 -9.10
N LEU A 579 7.05 -11.99 -9.54
CA LEU A 579 8.28 -12.41 -8.90
C LEU A 579 8.34 -11.88 -7.46
N ASN A 580 8.10 -10.58 -7.28
CA ASN A 580 8.14 -9.95 -5.95
C ASN A 580 7.08 -10.55 -5.02
N LYS A 581 5.86 -10.72 -5.49
CA LYS A 581 4.76 -11.29 -4.71
C LYS A 581 5.04 -12.74 -4.30
N LYS A 582 5.37 -13.60 -5.27
CA LYS A 582 5.63 -15.03 -5.00
C LYS A 582 6.86 -15.24 -4.13
N ARG A 583 7.93 -14.49 -4.39
CA ARG A 583 9.15 -14.57 -3.58
C ARG A 583 8.89 -14.08 -2.15
N PHE A 584 8.10 -13.01 -1.97
CA PHE A 584 7.70 -12.55 -0.65
C PHE A 584 6.88 -13.60 0.12
N GLU A 585 5.89 -14.22 -0.52
CA GLU A 585 5.08 -15.32 0.06
C GLU A 585 5.97 -16.49 0.52
N LEU A 586 6.93 -16.90 -0.33
CA LEU A 586 7.86 -18.00 0.00
C LEU A 586 8.84 -17.63 1.12
N ILE A 587 9.42 -16.43 1.09
CA ILE A 587 10.34 -15.94 2.13
C ILE A 587 9.61 -15.81 3.47
N GLN A 588 8.38 -15.30 3.49
CA GLN A 588 7.60 -15.19 4.72
C GLN A 588 7.31 -16.57 5.32
N ASN A 589 6.96 -17.56 4.48
CA ASN A 589 6.76 -18.94 4.91
C ASN A 589 8.06 -19.57 5.44
N GLN A 590 9.18 -19.33 4.77
CA GLN A 590 10.51 -19.78 5.19
C GLN A 590 10.91 -19.16 6.54
N GLN A 591 10.72 -17.85 6.72
CA GLN A 591 10.98 -17.14 7.98
C GLN A 591 10.10 -17.63 9.13
N ARG A 592 8.82 -17.94 8.85
CA ARG A 592 7.91 -18.51 9.84
C ARG A 592 8.39 -19.88 10.33
N LEU A 593 8.81 -20.76 9.42
CA LEU A 593 9.31 -22.08 9.78
C LEU A 593 10.70 -22.00 10.44
N SER A 594 11.59 -21.14 9.96
CA SER A 594 12.92 -20.97 10.55
C SER A 594 12.85 -20.39 11.97
N SER A 595 11.97 -19.41 12.22
CA SER A 595 11.73 -18.90 13.57
C SER A 595 11.07 -19.94 14.49
N GLY A 596 10.26 -20.85 13.94
CA GLY A 596 9.75 -22.01 14.67
C GLY A 596 10.88 -22.98 15.06
N LEU A 597 11.78 -23.29 14.12
CA LEU A 597 12.95 -24.14 14.36
C LEU A 597 13.91 -23.55 15.39
N THR A 598 14.19 -22.24 15.34
CA THR A 598 15.06 -21.60 16.34
C THR A 598 14.45 -21.64 17.74
N LYS A 599 13.13 -21.46 17.86
CA LYS A 599 12.41 -21.61 19.14
C LYS A 599 12.46 -23.05 19.66
N LEU A 600 12.30 -24.05 18.79
CA LEU A 600 12.44 -25.47 19.17
C LEU A 600 13.87 -25.78 19.61
N GLU A 601 14.89 -25.25 18.93
CA GLU A 601 16.28 -25.42 19.32
C GLU A 601 16.58 -24.76 20.68
N GLN A 602 16.05 -23.56 20.93
CA GLN A 602 16.15 -22.89 22.23
C GLN A 602 15.46 -23.70 23.34
N ALA A 603 14.27 -24.24 23.09
CA ALA A 603 13.56 -25.09 24.04
C ALA A 603 14.35 -26.37 24.33
N ASN A 604 14.92 -27.02 23.30
CA ASN A 604 15.78 -28.19 23.48
C ASN A 604 17.01 -27.88 24.34
N LYS A 605 17.65 -26.72 24.15
CA LYS A 605 18.76 -26.26 25.00
C LYS A 605 18.33 -26.04 26.45
N GLN A 606 17.17 -25.42 26.68
CA GLN A 606 16.64 -25.22 28.03
C GLN A 606 16.31 -26.53 28.75
N VAL A 607 15.75 -27.51 28.03
CA VAL A 607 15.44 -28.81 28.63
C VAL A 607 16.71 -29.60 28.94
N ALA A 608 17.73 -29.51 28.08
CA ALA A 608 19.05 -30.08 28.38
C ALA A 608 19.66 -29.45 29.63
N GLN A 609 19.54 -28.12 29.80
CA GLN A 609 19.98 -27.43 31.02
C GLN A 609 19.22 -27.91 32.26
N LEU A 610 17.89 -28.02 32.20
CA LEU A 610 17.08 -28.54 33.30
C LEU A 610 17.44 -29.99 33.67
N GLN A 611 17.90 -30.78 32.71
CA GLN A 611 18.37 -32.14 32.96
C GLN A 611 19.69 -32.17 33.73
N ILE A 612 20.59 -31.24 33.43
CA ILE A 612 21.85 -31.03 34.17
C ILE A 612 21.53 -30.53 35.59
N ASP A 613 20.66 -29.52 35.73
CA ASP A 613 20.27 -28.96 37.03
C ASP A 613 19.65 -30.04 37.94
N LEU A 614 18.84 -30.95 37.38
CA LEU A 614 18.26 -32.09 38.12
C LEU A 614 19.31 -33.11 38.53
N THR A 615 20.34 -33.37 37.71
CA THR A 615 21.45 -34.25 38.10
C THR A 615 22.30 -33.65 39.21
N ASP A 616 22.48 -32.33 39.24
CA ASP A 616 23.28 -31.62 40.24
C ASP A 616 22.56 -31.47 41.59
N LEU A 617 21.23 -31.33 41.59
CA LEU A 617 20.44 -31.22 42.83
C LEU A 617 20.32 -32.54 43.61
N LYS A 618 20.42 -33.70 42.94
CA LYS A 618 20.32 -35.04 43.56
C LYS A 618 21.36 -35.30 44.68
N PRO A 619 22.67 -35.13 44.46
CA PRO A 619 23.68 -35.35 45.51
C PRO A 619 23.52 -34.34 46.66
N LEU A 620 23.16 -33.09 46.36
CA LEU A 620 23.03 -32.01 47.34
C LEU A 620 21.87 -32.27 48.32
N LEU A 621 20.76 -32.83 47.84
CA LEU A 621 19.64 -33.25 48.68
C LEU A 621 20.00 -34.44 49.58
N ALA A 622 20.76 -35.41 49.06
CA ALA A 622 21.21 -36.58 49.83
C ALA A 622 22.13 -36.14 50.99
N GLU A 623 23.08 -35.25 50.73
CA GLU A 623 23.97 -34.67 51.74
C GLU A 623 23.18 -33.93 52.83
N LYS A 624 22.27 -33.02 52.42
CA LYS A 624 21.42 -32.27 53.36
C LYS A 624 20.49 -33.19 54.16
N SER A 625 19.98 -34.28 53.58
CA SER A 625 19.14 -35.25 54.29
C SER A 625 19.92 -36.00 55.37
N ILE A 626 21.19 -36.36 55.11
CA ILE A 626 22.06 -36.99 56.12
C ILE A 626 22.28 -36.00 57.27
N ILE A 627 22.62 -34.75 56.96
CA ILE A 627 22.85 -33.69 57.97
C ILE A 627 21.61 -33.47 58.85
N VAL A 628 20.40 -33.45 58.27
CA VAL A 628 19.15 -33.35 59.05
C VAL A 628 18.97 -34.53 59.99
N THR A 629 19.21 -35.76 59.53
CA THR A 629 19.06 -36.96 60.38
C THR A 629 20.08 -37.02 61.52
N GLU A 630 21.30 -36.55 61.30
CA GLU A 630 22.33 -36.49 62.35
C GLU A 630 21.99 -35.44 63.40
N LYS A 631 21.60 -34.24 62.98
CA LYS A 631 21.25 -33.17 63.92
C LYS A 631 19.97 -33.47 64.71
N LEU A 632 18.96 -34.14 64.12
CA LEU A 632 17.75 -34.56 64.86
C LEU A 632 18.06 -35.59 65.95
N LYS A 633 18.91 -36.58 65.67
CA LYS A 633 19.38 -37.54 66.69
C LYS A 633 20.09 -36.86 67.86
N GLN A 634 20.85 -35.80 67.57
CA GLN A 634 21.54 -35.03 68.60
C GLN A 634 20.56 -34.22 69.47
N VAL A 635 19.51 -33.64 68.86
CA VAL A 635 18.44 -32.93 69.60
C VAL A 635 17.64 -33.88 70.49
N GLU A 636 17.36 -35.11 70.04
CA GLU A 636 16.66 -36.13 70.85
C GLU A 636 17.47 -36.47 72.11
N LYS A 637 18.76 -36.80 71.94
CA LYS A 637 19.67 -37.14 73.05
C LYS A 637 19.80 -36.00 74.08
N ASP A 638 20.02 -34.78 73.62
CA ASP A 638 20.16 -33.63 74.52
C ASP A 638 18.83 -33.25 75.21
N SER A 639 17.68 -33.61 74.61
CA SER A 639 16.35 -33.41 75.21
C SER A 639 16.02 -34.42 76.31
N GLU A 640 16.47 -35.67 76.17
CA GLU A 640 16.34 -36.70 77.22
C GLU A 640 17.16 -36.31 78.45
N GLU A 641 18.42 -35.87 78.26
CA GLU A 641 19.27 -35.36 79.35
C GLU A 641 18.65 -34.15 80.07
N ALA A 642 17.92 -33.28 79.34
CA ALA A 642 17.21 -32.16 79.93
C ALA A 642 16.00 -32.59 80.76
N ALA A 643 15.29 -33.65 80.34
CA ALA A 643 14.12 -34.18 81.03
C ALA A 643 14.49 -34.89 82.35
N GLU A 644 15.57 -35.68 82.35
CA GLU A 644 16.08 -36.33 83.58
C GLU A 644 16.48 -35.30 84.64
N LYS A 645 17.23 -34.25 84.24
CA LYS A 645 17.61 -33.16 85.15
C LYS A 645 16.40 -32.39 85.68
N GLN A 646 15.31 -32.31 84.91
CA GLN A 646 14.09 -31.62 85.33
C GLN A 646 13.33 -32.37 86.42
N LEU A 647 13.29 -33.70 86.36
CA LEU A 647 12.69 -34.56 87.38
C LEU A 647 13.41 -34.44 88.73
N ILE A 648 14.75 -34.42 88.71
CA ILE A 648 15.57 -34.28 89.92
C ILE A 648 15.29 -32.95 90.65
N VAL A 649 15.15 -31.85 89.90
CA VAL A 649 14.82 -30.53 90.46
C VAL A 649 13.41 -30.52 91.07
N TYR A 650 12.45 -31.24 90.48
CA TYR A 650 11.08 -31.33 91.01
C TYR A 650 11.02 -32.08 92.35
N GLU A 651 11.75 -33.19 92.48
CA GLU A 651 11.77 -33.97 93.73
C GLU A 651 12.39 -33.20 94.90
N GLU A 652 13.44 -32.40 94.66
CA GLU A 652 14.05 -31.58 95.71
C GLU A 652 13.18 -30.39 96.12
N ALA A 653 12.44 -29.78 95.18
CA ALA A 653 11.48 -28.71 95.47
C ALA A 653 10.36 -29.17 96.42
N SER A 654 9.85 -30.39 96.24
CA SER A 654 8.79 -30.95 97.09
C SER A 654 9.24 -31.18 98.54
N LYS A 655 10.52 -31.52 98.75
CA LYS A 655 11.10 -31.75 100.09
C LYS A 655 11.21 -30.45 100.89
N VAL A 656 11.63 -29.35 100.24
CA VAL A 656 11.71 -28.01 100.86
C VAL A 656 10.33 -27.52 101.31
N GLN A 657 9.29 -27.73 100.50
CA GLN A 657 7.94 -27.26 100.83
C GLN A 657 7.38 -27.94 102.09
N LYS A 658 7.57 -29.26 102.25
CA LYS A 658 7.11 -30.00 103.43
C LYS A 658 7.78 -29.57 104.74
N GLN A 659 8.99 -29.02 104.68
CA GLN A 659 9.68 -28.49 105.85
C GLN A 659 9.13 -27.11 106.27
N LYS A 660 8.71 -26.26 105.33
CA LYS A 660 8.07 -24.97 105.63
C LYS A 660 6.77 -25.14 106.41
N ASP A 661 5.92 -26.06 105.98
CA ASP A 661 4.59 -26.26 106.58
C ASP A 661 4.68 -26.72 108.06
N LYS A 662 5.71 -27.48 108.44
CA LYS A 662 5.90 -27.96 109.83
C LYS A 662 6.32 -26.86 110.81
N ILE A 663 7.12 -25.89 110.36
CA ILE A 663 7.60 -24.80 111.23
C ILE A 663 6.46 -23.85 111.60
N GLN A 664 5.56 -23.61 110.65
CA GLN A 664 4.45 -22.66 110.81
C GLN A 664 3.43 -23.13 111.86
N LEU A 665 3.15 -24.43 111.91
CA LEU A 665 2.17 -25.03 112.82
C LEU A 665 2.57 -24.90 114.31
N ILE A 666 3.86 -25.04 114.62
CA ILE A 666 4.40 -24.94 116.00
C ILE A 666 4.42 -23.49 116.48
N ALA A 667 4.55 -22.52 115.57
CA ALA A 667 4.53 -21.09 115.91
C ALA A 667 3.13 -20.60 116.32
N ASP A 668 2.08 -21.10 115.66
CA ASP A 668 0.70 -20.69 115.91
C ASP A 668 0.18 -21.18 117.29
N GLU A 669 0.58 -22.38 117.74
CA GLU A 669 0.18 -22.92 119.04
C GLU A 669 0.71 -22.11 120.24
N ALA A 670 1.89 -21.51 120.13
CA ALA A 670 2.50 -20.72 121.21
C ALA A 670 1.79 -19.36 121.40
N GLN A 671 1.15 -18.83 120.37
CA GLN A 671 0.52 -17.51 120.39
C GLN A 671 -0.89 -17.56 121.01
N ILE A 672 -1.64 -18.65 120.78
CA ILE A 672 -3.01 -18.84 121.28
C ILE A 672 -3.09 -18.91 122.82
N GLU A 673 -2.07 -19.45 123.49
CA GLU A 673 -2.07 -19.60 124.95
C GLU A 673 -1.83 -18.27 125.69
N LEU A 674 -1.11 -17.32 125.06
CA LEU A 674 -0.78 -16.02 125.65
C LEU A 674 -1.95 -15.03 125.61
N ASP A 675 -2.79 -15.10 124.57
CA ASP A 675 -3.91 -14.17 124.35
C ASP A 675 -5.07 -14.32 125.36
N LYS A 676 -5.15 -15.46 126.06
CA LYS A 676 -6.26 -15.75 127.01
C LYS A 676 -6.20 -14.92 128.30
N VAL A 677 -5.03 -14.49 128.75
CA VAL A 677 -4.85 -13.85 130.08
C VAL A 677 -4.52 -12.36 130.00
N MET A 678 -3.99 -11.90 128.87
CA MET A 678 -3.66 -10.49 128.64
C MET A 678 -4.83 -9.49 128.88
N PRO A 679 -6.11 -9.79 128.58
CA PRO A 679 -7.19 -8.81 128.75
C PRO A 679 -7.53 -8.50 130.21
N GLU A 680 -7.47 -9.49 131.11
CA GLU A 680 -7.79 -9.30 132.54
C GLU A 680 -6.72 -8.50 133.28
N LEU A 681 -5.46 -8.66 132.89
CA LEU A 681 -4.35 -7.89 133.45
C LEU A 681 -4.44 -6.41 133.06
N ILE A 682 -4.70 -6.11 131.78
CA ILE A 682 -4.84 -4.74 131.27
C ILE A 682 -5.98 -4.01 131.99
N LYS A 683 -7.16 -4.65 132.12
CA LYS A 683 -8.31 -4.06 132.84
C LYS A 683 -7.99 -3.70 134.29
N SER A 684 -7.17 -4.51 134.97
CA SER A 684 -6.79 -4.24 136.37
C SER A 684 -5.76 -3.11 136.52
N GLN A 685 -4.87 -2.92 135.54
CA GLN A 685 -3.90 -1.82 135.54
C GLN A 685 -4.56 -0.46 135.26
N GLU A 686 -5.52 -0.42 134.33
CA GLU A 686 -6.29 0.80 134.02
C GLU A 686 -7.18 1.25 135.20
N ALA A 687 -7.75 0.30 135.96
CA ALA A 687 -8.54 0.62 137.16
C ALA A 687 -7.68 1.31 138.23
N VAL A 688 -6.42 0.88 138.41
CA VAL A 688 -5.50 1.47 139.40
C VAL A 688 -5.00 2.86 138.98
N SER A 689 -4.87 3.15 137.68
CA SER A 689 -4.43 4.49 137.22
C SER A 689 -5.49 5.59 137.43
N ASN A 690 -6.77 5.22 137.52
CA ASN A 690 -7.90 6.18 137.56
C ASN A 690 -8.45 6.46 138.97
N ILE A 691 -7.76 6.02 140.04
CA ILE A 691 -8.23 6.23 141.41
C ILE A 691 -8.20 7.73 141.80
N ASP A 692 -9.30 8.20 142.40
CA ASP A 692 -9.53 9.60 142.73
C ASP A 692 -8.66 10.06 143.93
N LYS A 693 -7.67 10.91 143.66
CA LYS A 693 -6.59 11.27 144.61
C LYS A 693 -7.08 11.97 145.88
N SER A 694 -8.27 12.59 145.82
CA SER A 694 -8.91 13.27 146.93
C SER A 694 -9.49 12.30 147.98
N GLN A 695 -9.86 11.07 147.59
CA GLN A 695 -10.40 10.08 148.53
C GLN A 695 -9.31 9.33 149.31
N LEU A 696 -8.15 9.11 148.69
CA LEU A 696 -6.99 8.49 149.36
C LEU A 696 -6.33 9.41 150.39
N SER A 697 -6.45 10.74 150.25
CA SER A 697 -5.94 11.69 151.24
C SER A 697 -6.82 11.80 152.49
N ILE A 698 -8.09 11.42 152.43
CA ILE A 698 -9.00 11.35 153.61
C ILE A 698 -8.61 10.18 154.53
N LEU A 699 -8.09 9.08 153.99
CA LEU A 699 -7.52 7.99 154.80
C LEU A 699 -6.29 8.41 155.60
N LYS A 700 -5.57 9.46 155.18
CA LYS A 700 -4.39 9.98 155.88
C LYS A 700 -4.75 10.59 157.24
N THR A 701 -5.94 11.13 157.41
CA THR A 701 -6.37 11.81 158.64
C THR A 701 -7.05 10.90 159.65
N LEU A 702 -7.53 9.71 159.25
CA LEU A 702 -8.17 8.76 160.15
C LEU A 702 -7.15 8.09 161.08
N ALA A 703 -7.40 8.13 162.39
CA ALA A 703 -6.54 7.51 163.39
C ALA A 703 -6.64 5.98 163.39
N GLN A 704 -7.80 5.41 163.04
CA GLN A 704 -8.03 3.96 162.97
C GLN A 704 -8.98 3.63 161.80
N PRO A 705 -8.50 3.02 160.71
CA PRO A 705 -9.35 2.64 159.58
C PRO A 705 -10.01 1.25 159.77
N PRO A 706 -11.05 0.91 158.98
CA PRO A 706 -11.72 -0.39 159.04
C PRO A 706 -10.80 -1.57 158.67
N SER A 707 -11.04 -2.75 159.25
CA SER A 707 -10.21 -3.97 159.09
C SER A 707 -9.99 -4.38 157.62
N GLN A 708 -11.00 -4.21 156.77
CA GLN A 708 -10.96 -4.53 155.34
C GLN A 708 -9.95 -3.68 154.55
N ALA A 709 -9.74 -2.42 154.93
CA ALA A 709 -8.75 -1.55 154.27
C ALA A 709 -7.32 -2.00 154.61
N ILE A 710 -7.08 -2.45 155.85
CA ILE A 710 -5.76 -2.87 156.33
C ILE A 710 -5.24 -4.09 155.54
N ILE A 711 -6.10 -5.09 155.28
CA ILE A 711 -5.71 -6.31 154.55
C ILE A 711 -5.39 -6.02 153.09
N THR A 712 -6.08 -5.07 152.48
CA THR A 712 -5.82 -4.64 151.10
C THR A 712 -4.47 -3.96 150.96
N PHE A 713 -4.12 -3.09 151.90
CA PHE A 713 -2.79 -2.50 151.94
C PHE A 713 -1.70 -3.49 152.36
N GLU A 714 -2.01 -4.49 153.20
CA GLU A 714 -1.11 -5.61 153.49
C GLU A 714 -0.77 -6.41 152.20
N ALA A 715 -1.75 -6.69 151.34
CA ALA A 715 -1.53 -7.37 150.06
C ALA A 715 -0.61 -6.56 149.12
N ILE A 716 -0.79 -5.25 149.06
CA ILE A 716 0.06 -4.36 148.25
C ILE A 716 1.48 -4.25 148.82
N CYS A 717 1.62 -4.13 150.13
CA CYS A 717 2.93 -4.11 150.78
C CYS A 717 3.71 -5.41 150.50
N VAL A 718 3.03 -6.56 150.37
CA VAL A 718 3.67 -7.83 149.97
C VAL A 718 4.12 -7.80 148.50
N LEU A 719 3.34 -7.23 147.58
CA LEU A 719 3.73 -7.07 146.18
C LEU A 719 4.91 -6.10 146.00
N LEU A 720 4.93 -5.00 146.76
CA LEU A 720 6.00 -4.00 146.77
C LEU A 720 7.24 -4.45 147.58
N GLY A 721 7.13 -5.50 148.41
CA GLY A 721 8.24 -6.15 149.08
C GLY A 721 8.69 -5.53 150.40
N GLU A 722 7.82 -4.81 151.11
CA GLU A 722 8.15 -4.12 152.37
C GLU A 722 8.27 -5.08 153.57
N LYS A 723 9.22 -4.80 154.48
CA LYS A 723 9.64 -5.73 155.55
C LYS A 723 8.75 -5.76 156.79
N LYS A 724 7.96 -4.72 157.06
CA LYS A 724 7.00 -4.66 158.19
C LYS A 724 5.61 -4.36 157.65
N VAL A 725 4.63 -5.17 158.05
CA VAL A 725 3.26 -5.10 157.53
C VAL A 725 2.34 -4.54 158.60
N GLU A 726 2.57 -3.29 158.97
CA GLU A 726 1.74 -2.56 159.93
C GLU A 726 1.12 -1.35 159.23
N TRP A 727 -0.04 -0.89 159.70
CA TRP A 727 -0.72 0.28 159.13
C TRP A 727 0.17 1.54 159.12
N SER A 728 1.12 1.63 160.06
CA SER A 728 2.14 2.69 160.09
C SER A 728 2.97 2.76 158.81
N THR A 729 3.31 1.60 158.22
CA THR A 729 4.13 1.49 157.01
C THR A 729 3.29 1.77 155.77
N ALA A 730 2.05 1.27 155.72
CA ALA A 730 1.10 1.62 154.67
C ALA A 730 0.77 3.13 154.65
N ARG A 731 0.65 3.76 155.83
CA ARG A 731 0.45 5.22 155.97
C ARG A 731 1.66 6.02 155.50
N SER A 732 2.88 5.50 155.69
CA SER A 732 4.10 6.10 155.13
C SER A 732 4.12 6.05 153.60
N LEU A 733 3.70 4.93 152.99
CA LEU A 733 3.61 4.80 151.53
C LEU A 733 2.54 5.73 150.93
N LEU A 734 1.49 6.04 151.69
CA LEU A 734 0.44 6.99 151.33
C LEU A 734 0.79 8.47 151.61
N GLN A 735 1.99 8.81 152.12
CA GLN A 735 2.39 10.22 152.28
C GLN A 735 2.45 10.95 150.93
N ASP A 736 2.87 10.26 149.87
CA ASP A 736 3.04 10.79 148.53
C ASP A 736 2.21 9.98 147.51
N VAL A 737 0.89 10.23 147.52
CA VAL A 737 -0.14 9.47 146.79
C VAL A 737 0.17 9.37 145.28
N SER A 738 0.79 10.41 144.68
CA SER A 738 1.09 10.40 143.25
C SER A 738 2.25 9.46 142.87
N LYS A 739 3.20 9.23 143.77
CA LYS A 739 4.33 8.33 143.52
C LYS A 739 3.90 6.87 143.67
N PHE A 740 3.07 6.58 144.68
CA PHE A 740 2.52 5.25 144.94
C PHE A 740 1.74 4.67 143.75
N VAL A 741 0.82 5.43 143.15
CA VAL A 741 0.03 4.95 141.99
C VAL A 741 0.93 4.67 140.78
N LYS A 742 1.94 5.51 140.51
CA LYS A 742 2.90 5.27 139.42
C LYS A 742 3.68 3.97 139.60
N THR A 743 4.13 3.67 140.82
CA THR A 743 4.90 2.44 141.09
C THR A 743 4.07 1.16 140.88
N LEU A 744 2.74 1.23 141.02
CA LEU A 744 1.87 0.08 140.76
C LEU A 744 1.60 -0.14 139.26
N VAL A 745 1.53 0.93 138.47
CA VAL A 745 1.31 0.84 137.02
C VAL A 745 2.56 0.30 136.29
N GLU A 746 3.75 0.76 136.67
CA GLU A 746 5.03 0.38 136.03
C GLU A 746 5.62 -0.95 136.57
N TYR A 747 4.84 -1.76 137.30
CA TYR A 747 5.34 -2.99 137.91
C TYR A 747 5.67 -4.07 136.86
N ASP A 748 6.89 -4.61 136.91
CA ASP A 748 7.37 -5.64 135.97
C ASP A 748 6.64 -6.99 136.17
N LYS A 749 5.73 -7.27 135.24
CA LYS A 749 4.81 -8.43 135.28
C LYS A 749 5.44 -9.76 134.87
N ASP A 750 6.56 -9.74 134.15
CA ASP A 750 7.17 -10.96 133.60
C ASP A 750 8.16 -11.63 134.57
N ASN A 751 8.51 -10.98 135.69
CA ASN A 751 9.58 -11.39 136.57
C ASN A 751 9.21 -11.37 138.08
N ILE A 752 8.02 -11.87 138.43
CA ILE A 752 7.57 -11.99 139.83
C ILE A 752 8.17 -13.25 140.48
N SER A 753 8.96 -13.10 141.55
CA SER A 753 9.61 -14.24 142.21
C SER A 753 8.63 -15.15 142.96
N ALA A 754 8.85 -16.47 142.90
CA ALA A 754 7.95 -17.49 143.46
C ALA A 754 7.70 -17.34 144.98
N GLU A 755 8.63 -16.76 145.73
CA GLU A 755 8.47 -16.50 147.17
C GLU A 755 7.44 -15.40 147.47
N LYS A 756 7.38 -14.35 146.63
CA LYS A 756 6.40 -13.26 146.77
C LYS A 756 4.99 -13.75 146.48
N LEU A 757 4.82 -14.59 145.46
CA LEU A 757 3.55 -15.24 145.10
C LEU A 757 2.98 -16.12 146.23
N LYS A 758 3.84 -16.88 146.95
CA LYS A 758 3.41 -17.68 148.11
C LYS A 758 2.90 -16.81 149.27
N LYS A 759 3.58 -15.70 149.57
CA LYS A 759 3.15 -14.77 150.63
C LYS A 759 1.85 -14.04 150.26
N LEU A 760 1.71 -13.62 149.01
CA LEU A 760 0.50 -12.96 148.50
C LEU A 760 -0.72 -13.89 148.57
N ASN A 761 -0.57 -15.18 148.21
CA ASN A 761 -1.63 -16.18 148.34
C ASN A 761 -2.14 -16.35 149.78
N LYS A 762 -1.25 -16.22 150.77
CA LYS A 762 -1.61 -16.34 152.19
C LYS A 762 -2.44 -15.15 152.68
N VAL A 763 -2.25 -13.96 152.08
CA VAL A 763 -3.03 -12.76 152.40
C VAL A 763 -4.40 -12.80 151.69
N LEU A 764 -4.42 -13.15 150.40
CA LEU A 764 -5.64 -13.19 149.58
C LEU A 764 -6.65 -14.29 149.96
N SER A 765 -6.26 -15.25 150.81
CA SER A 765 -7.12 -16.35 151.27
C SER A 765 -7.84 -16.08 152.60
N LYS A 766 -7.59 -14.94 153.27
CA LYS A 766 -8.31 -14.57 154.50
C LYS A 766 -9.79 -14.25 154.18
N PRO A 767 -10.77 -14.74 154.96
CA PRO A 767 -12.20 -14.57 154.65
C PRO A 767 -12.67 -13.11 154.66
N GLU A 768 -11.92 -12.23 155.36
CA GLU A 768 -12.16 -10.79 155.41
C GLU A 768 -11.82 -10.06 154.09
N PHE A 769 -11.13 -10.72 153.15
CA PHE A 769 -10.77 -10.18 151.83
C PHE A 769 -11.81 -10.55 150.76
N ASN A 770 -13.07 -10.13 150.98
CA ASN A 770 -14.15 -10.32 150.01
C ASN A 770 -14.30 -9.06 149.12
N LEU A 771 -14.05 -9.22 147.81
CA LEU A 771 -14.10 -8.14 146.83
C LEU A 771 -15.47 -7.45 146.75
N GLU A 772 -16.58 -8.17 146.97
CA GLU A 772 -17.93 -7.57 146.91
C GLU A 772 -18.24 -6.70 148.14
N ASP A 773 -17.82 -7.15 149.33
CA ASP A 773 -18.00 -6.38 150.57
C ASP A 773 -17.08 -5.15 150.61
N ILE A 774 -15.85 -5.28 150.09
CA ILE A 774 -14.91 -4.16 149.94
C ILE A 774 -15.48 -3.11 148.98
N LYS A 775 -16.12 -3.52 147.88
CA LYS A 775 -16.74 -2.57 146.94
C LYS A 775 -17.91 -1.79 147.57
N LYS A 776 -18.74 -2.45 148.38
CA LYS A 776 -19.91 -1.82 149.04
C LYS A 776 -19.52 -0.84 150.14
N ASN A 777 -18.61 -1.22 151.02
CA ASN A 777 -18.29 -0.44 152.21
C ASN A 777 -17.07 0.48 152.03
N LEU A 778 -16.18 0.18 151.08
CA LEU A 778 -14.87 0.79 150.91
C LEU A 778 -14.49 0.91 149.41
N SER A 779 -15.27 1.70 148.66
CA SER A 779 -15.07 1.91 147.22
C SER A 779 -13.61 2.24 146.84
N TYR A 780 -12.88 2.97 147.68
CA TYR A 780 -11.50 3.42 147.41
C TYR A 780 -10.43 2.31 147.53
N ALA A 781 -10.75 1.16 148.12
CA ALA A 781 -9.79 0.05 148.30
C ALA A 781 -10.03 -1.11 147.31
N TYR A 782 -11.16 -1.13 146.60
CA TYR A 782 -11.54 -2.21 145.69
C TYR A 782 -10.59 -2.36 144.49
N ASP A 783 -10.23 -1.26 143.82
CA ASP A 783 -9.40 -1.30 142.61
C ASP A 783 -7.99 -1.83 142.91
N LEU A 784 -7.47 -1.47 144.08
CA LEU A 784 -6.21 -1.94 144.62
C LEU A 784 -6.21 -3.45 144.95
N ALA A 785 -7.35 -3.98 145.42
CA ALA A 785 -7.54 -5.41 145.66
C ALA A 785 -7.60 -6.22 144.36
N LEU A 786 -8.26 -5.69 143.32
CA LEU A 786 -8.40 -6.35 142.01
C LEU A 786 -7.03 -6.53 141.33
N PHE A 787 -6.19 -5.50 141.34
CA PHE A 787 -4.84 -5.53 140.79
C PHE A 787 -3.96 -6.65 141.36
N CYS A 788 -4.03 -6.86 142.68
CA CYS A 788 -3.24 -7.91 143.33
C CYS A 788 -3.64 -9.32 142.86
N LYS A 789 -4.92 -9.53 142.51
CA LYS A 789 -5.42 -10.82 142.03
C LYS A 789 -5.01 -11.11 140.58
N SER A 790 -5.06 -10.11 139.71
CA SER A 790 -4.73 -10.27 138.28
C SER A 790 -3.26 -10.55 138.03
N MET A 791 -2.35 -9.92 138.79
CA MET A 791 -0.91 -10.14 138.68
C MET A 791 -0.48 -11.58 139.00
N LYS A 792 -1.23 -12.28 139.85
CA LYS A 792 -1.01 -13.71 140.12
C LYS A 792 -1.33 -14.57 138.88
N ILE A 793 -2.47 -14.33 138.23
CA ILE A 793 -2.96 -15.18 137.13
C ILE A 793 -2.01 -15.12 135.93
N TYR A 794 -1.44 -13.95 135.63
CA TYR A 794 -0.48 -13.79 134.55
C TYR A 794 0.84 -14.54 134.80
N ALA A 795 1.36 -14.50 136.04
CA ALA A 795 2.62 -15.16 136.38
C ALA A 795 2.55 -16.69 136.23
N ASP A 796 1.38 -17.30 136.47
CA ASP A 796 1.20 -18.75 136.33
C ASP A 796 1.21 -19.21 134.85
N VAL A 797 0.72 -18.38 133.91
CA VAL A 797 0.65 -18.73 132.48
C VAL A 797 2.00 -18.52 131.76
N ASN A 798 2.79 -17.53 132.16
CA ASN A 798 4.08 -17.22 131.52
C ASN A 798 5.12 -18.36 131.67
N LEU A 799 4.95 -19.25 132.65
CA LEU A 799 5.78 -20.44 132.83
C LEU A 799 5.62 -21.49 131.70
N ILE A 800 4.49 -21.51 130.99
CA ILE A 800 4.16 -22.54 129.99
C ILE A 800 4.62 -22.14 128.58
N VAL A 801 4.57 -20.84 128.24
CA VAL A 801 4.75 -20.36 126.86
C VAL A 801 6.23 -20.24 126.44
N LYS A 802 7.14 -20.04 127.40
CA LYS A 802 8.58 -19.78 127.15
C LYS A 802 9.33 -20.87 126.35
N PRO A 803 9.19 -22.19 126.61
CA PRO A 803 9.94 -23.22 125.87
C PRO A 803 9.51 -23.41 124.41
N LYS A 804 8.23 -23.18 124.06
CA LYS A 804 7.72 -23.38 122.68
C LYS A 804 8.32 -22.38 121.69
N ARG A 805 8.63 -21.15 122.12
CA ARG A 805 9.23 -20.10 121.27
C ARG A 805 10.67 -20.39 120.85
N GLU A 806 11.46 -21.07 121.69
CA GLU A 806 12.87 -21.39 121.38
C GLU A 806 13.01 -22.53 120.36
N GLN A 807 12.03 -23.43 120.27
CA GLN A 807 12.04 -24.55 119.32
C GLN A 807 11.80 -24.10 117.87
N VAL A 808 10.94 -23.09 117.66
CA VAL A 808 10.66 -22.50 116.34
C VAL A 808 11.90 -21.84 115.72
N ALA A 809 12.77 -21.24 116.54
CA ALA A 809 13.97 -20.56 116.05
C ALA A 809 15.02 -21.52 115.47
N LYS A 810 15.15 -22.75 116.00
CA LYS A 810 16.14 -23.73 115.51
C LYS A 810 15.78 -24.30 114.13
N LEU A 811 14.51 -24.63 113.90
CA LEU A 811 14.07 -25.27 112.65
C LEU A 811 14.16 -24.34 111.43
N ASN A 812 14.06 -23.02 111.62
CA ASN A 812 14.20 -22.05 110.53
C ASN A 812 15.62 -21.98 109.95
N ALA A 813 16.66 -22.22 110.74
CA ALA A 813 18.04 -22.18 110.27
C ALA A 813 18.41 -23.37 109.36
N GLU A 814 17.77 -24.53 109.54
CA GLU A 814 18.01 -25.71 108.70
C GLU A 814 17.41 -25.57 107.29
N LEU A 815 16.33 -24.79 107.17
CA LEU A 815 15.60 -24.63 105.91
C LEU A 815 16.40 -23.82 104.86
N GLU A 816 17.17 -22.84 105.31
CA GLU A 816 17.94 -21.92 104.46
C GLU A 816 19.07 -22.62 103.67
N ILE A 817 19.65 -23.68 104.24
CA ILE A 817 20.71 -24.47 103.58
C ILE A 817 20.17 -25.28 102.39
N VAL A 818 18.96 -25.84 102.53
CA VAL A 818 18.36 -26.71 101.50
C VAL A 818 17.89 -25.91 100.28
N GLU A 819 17.44 -24.67 100.47
CA GLU A 819 17.02 -23.77 99.38
C GLU A 819 18.17 -23.39 98.44
N LYS A 820 19.39 -23.22 98.97
CA LYS A 820 20.57 -22.85 98.17
C LYS A 820 20.98 -23.96 97.18
N ASN A 821 20.90 -25.22 97.60
CA ASN A 821 21.21 -26.38 96.73
C ASN A 821 20.22 -26.54 95.57
N LEU A 822 18.95 -26.19 95.80
CA LEU A 822 17.93 -26.21 94.76
C LEU A 822 18.21 -25.16 93.67
N GLN A 823 18.75 -24.00 94.05
CA GLN A 823 19.06 -22.92 93.12
C GLN A 823 20.20 -23.27 92.15
N GLU A 824 21.25 -23.96 92.61
CA GLU A 824 22.35 -24.41 91.74
C GLU A 824 21.86 -25.38 90.65
N LYS A 825 21.03 -26.36 91.02
CA LYS A 825 20.50 -27.36 90.07
C LYS A 825 19.51 -26.77 89.07
N THR A 826 18.71 -25.77 89.46
CA THR A 826 17.84 -25.05 88.52
C THR A 826 18.63 -24.27 87.45
N SER A 827 19.80 -23.71 87.79
CA SER A 827 20.65 -23.00 86.83
C SER A 827 21.28 -23.92 85.77
N ALA A 828 21.71 -25.11 86.17
CA ALA A 828 22.25 -26.13 85.26
C ALA A 828 21.20 -26.63 84.27
N LEU A 829 19.94 -26.80 84.72
CA LEU A 829 18.81 -27.16 83.84
C LEU A 829 18.59 -26.11 82.74
N ASN A 830 18.66 -24.82 83.07
CA ASN A 830 18.42 -23.74 82.12
C ASN A 830 19.50 -23.65 81.03
N GLN A 831 20.76 -23.96 81.35
CA GLN A 831 21.84 -24.01 80.36
C GLN A 831 21.66 -25.14 79.34
N VAL A 832 21.22 -26.33 79.79
CA VAL A 832 20.92 -27.45 78.87
C VAL A 832 19.72 -27.13 77.99
N LYS A 833 18.65 -26.55 78.56
CA LYS A 833 17.47 -26.11 77.79
C LYS A 833 17.81 -25.06 76.72
N ALA A 834 18.70 -24.11 77.01
CA ALA A 834 19.13 -23.12 76.03
C ALA A 834 19.94 -23.72 74.86
N LYS A 835 20.79 -24.72 75.14
CA LYS A 835 21.53 -25.45 74.09
C LYS A 835 20.59 -26.27 73.19
N VAL A 836 19.61 -26.96 73.80
CA VAL A 836 18.57 -27.71 73.05
C VAL A 836 17.76 -26.77 72.16
N GLN A 837 17.39 -25.58 72.66
CA GLN A 837 16.64 -24.61 71.85
C GLN A 837 17.44 -24.11 70.65
N LYS A 838 18.73 -23.78 70.82
CA LYS A 838 19.57 -23.34 69.72
C LYS A 838 19.75 -24.43 68.65
N LEU A 839 19.97 -25.68 69.06
CA LEU A 839 20.07 -26.82 68.14
C LEU A 839 18.74 -27.10 67.41
N ARG A 840 17.59 -26.85 68.06
CA ARG A 840 16.26 -26.91 67.43
C ARG A 840 16.09 -25.85 66.35
N ASP A 841 16.46 -24.61 66.63
CA ASP A 841 16.34 -23.51 65.65
C ASP A 841 17.25 -23.78 64.42
N GLU A 842 18.48 -24.26 64.65
CA GLU A 842 19.41 -24.65 63.58
C GLU A 842 18.94 -25.88 62.78
N THR A 843 18.25 -26.83 63.41
CA THR A 843 17.66 -27.98 62.71
C THR A 843 16.46 -27.55 61.88
N GLU A 844 15.63 -26.65 62.38
CA GLU A 844 14.46 -26.15 61.67
C GLU A 844 14.86 -25.41 60.38
N LEU A 845 15.91 -24.59 60.41
CA LEU A 845 16.45 -23.92 59.22
C LEU A 845 16.93 -24.92 58.16
N VAL A 846 17.69 -25.95 58.55
CA VAL A 846 18.18 -26.97 57.62
C VAL A 846 17.03 -27.85 57.08
N VAL A 847 15.99 -28.07 57.89
CA VAL A 847 14.75 -28.74 57.44
C VAL A 847 14.00 -27.90 56.40
N GLN A 848 13.92 -26.58 56.57
CA GLN A 848 13.32 -25.67 55.57
C GLN A 848 14.13 -25.64 54.27
N GLU A 849 15.46 -25.58 54.34
CA GLU A 849 16.33 -25.71 53.16
C GLU A 849 16.13 -27.05 52.44
N LYS A 850 16.02 -28.16 53.19
CA LYS A 850 15.71 -29.47 52.62
C LYS A 850 14.35 -29.47 51.93
N GLN A 851 13.30 -28.96 52.58
CA GLN A 851 11.95 -28.93 52.01
C GLN A 851 11.87 -28.08 50.74
N THR A 852 12.56 -26.94 50.70
CA THR A 852 12.63 -26.09 49.49
C THR A 852 13.40 -26.77 48.36
N LEU A 853 14.49 -27.49 48.67
CA LEU A 853 15.22 -28.31 47.69
C LEU A 853 14.37 -29.48 47.18
N GLU A 854 13.64 -30.19 48.04
CA GLU A 854 12.72 -31.27 47.67
C GLU A 854 11.60 -30.75 46.75
N TYR A 855 10.99 -29.62 47.09
CA TYR A 855 9.97 -28.99 46.27
C TYR A 855 10.51 -28.56 44.90
N ASN A 856 11.68 -27.93 44.86
CA ASN A 856 12.31 -27.51 43.60
C ASN A 856 12.71 -28.71 42.73
N MET A 857 13.17 -29.80 43.35
CA MET A 857 13.47 -31.04 42.64
C MET A 857 12.20 -31.66 42.05
N GLU A 858 11.14 -31.80 42.83
CA GLU A 858 9.86 -32.36 42.34
C GLU A 858 9.24 -31.49 41.23
N LEU A 859 9.31 -30.16 41.37
CA LEU A 859 8.87 -29.23 40.34
C LEU A 859 9.70 -29.36 39.07
N THR A 860 11.03 -29.47 39.19
CA THR A 860 11.96 -29.64 38.06
C THR A 860 11.75 -30.98 37.39
N GLU A 861 11.51 -32.06 38.14
CA GLU A 861 11.20 -33.39 37.61
C GLU A 861 9.89 -33.38 36.83
N LYS A 862 8.82 -32.80 37.40
CA LYS A 862 7.52 -32.65 36.70
C LYS A 862 7.65 -31.79 35.44
N ARG A 863 8.42 -30.70 35.49
CA ARG A 863 8.71 -29.85 34.31
C ARG A 863 9.48 -30.61 33.25
N LEU A 864 10.51 -31.36 33.64
CA LEU A 864 11.34 -32.16 32.76
C LEU A 864 10.55 -33.29 32.11
N GLN A 865 9.71 -34.02 32.86
CA GLN A 865 8.83 -35.04 32.28
C GLN A 865 7.85 -34.47 31.25
N ARG A 866 7.25 -33.30 31.53
CA ARG A 866 6.37 -32.61 30.57
C ARG A 866 7.14 -32.13 29.34
N ALA A 867 8.32 -31.56 29.54
CA ALA A 867 9.15 -31.04 28.47
C ALA A 867 9.73 -32.16 27.58
N GLN A 868 10.13 -33.29 28.16
CA GLN A 868 10.56 -34.48 27.41
C GLN A 868 9.44 -35.04 26.53
N LYS A 869 8.20 -35.13 27.05
CA LYS A 869 7.04 -35.52 26.23
C LYS A 869 6.82 -34.54 25.05
N LEU A 870 6.98 -33.24 25.27
CA LEU A 870 6.89 -32.24 24.21
C LEU A 870 8.00 -32.38 23.16
N ILE A 871 9.24 -32.67 23.58
CA ILE A 871 10.37 -32.90 22.65
C ILE A 871 10.08 -34.08 21.74
N VAL A 872 9.60 -35.20 22.30
CA VAL A 872 9.28 -36.39 21.49
C VAL A 872 8.16 -36.09 20.48
N LEU A 873 7.11 -35.37 20.88
CA LEU A 873 6.01 -35.01 19.97
C LEU A 873 6.40 -33.97 18.91
N THR A 874 7.40 -33.13 19.17
CA THR A 874 7.82 -32.05 18.25
C THR A 874 9.05 -32.40 17.41
N ALA A 875 9.71 -33.53 17.67
CA ALA A 875 10.90 -33.97 16.95
C ALA A 875 10.61 -34.24 15.46
N ASP A 876 9.55 -35.00 15.16
CA ASP A 876 9.15 -35.31 13.77
C ASP A 876 8.78 -34.03 13.01
N GLU A 877 8.11 -33.10 13.69
CA GLU A 877 7.70 -31.81 13.13
C GLU A 877 8.92 -30.91 12.86
N ALA A 878 9.95 -30.95 13.71
CA ALA A 878 11.21 -30.23 13.50
C ALA A 878 11.97 -30.76 12.27
N ILE A 879 12.01 -32.10 12.07
CA ILE A 879 12.61 -32.70 10.87
C ILE A 879 11.83 -32.26 9.62
N ARG A 880 10.50 -32.34 9.67
CA ARG A 880 9.63 -31.89 8.58
C ARG A 880 9.83 -30.42 8.24
N TRP A 881 9.90 -29.54 9.23
CA TRP A 881 10.16 -28.11 9.01
C TRP A 881 11.54 -27.88 8.40
N LYS A 882 12.57 -28.61 8.84
CA LYS A 882 13.91 -28.50 8.27
C LYS A 882 13.95 -28.91 6.80
N GLU A 883 13.33 -30.02 6.44
CA GLU A 883 13.19 -30.45 5.04
C GLU A 883 12.38 -29.45 4.22
N THR A 884 11.29 -28.92 4.79
CA THR A 884 10.43 -27.93 4.11
C THR A 884 11.18 -26.62 3.88
N VAL A 885 11.99 -26.16 4.84
CA VAL A 885 12.82 -24.96 4.68
C VAL A 885 13.87 -25.17 3.57
N GLN A 886 14.47 -26.36 3.47
CA GLN A 886 15.39 -26.68 2.37
C GLN A 886 14.69 -26.66 1.01
N LYS A 887 13.48 -27.24 0.91
CA LYS A 887 12.66 -27.18 -0.31
C LYS A 887 12.29 -25.75 -0.67
N LEU A 888 11.85 -24.96 0.31
CA LEU A 888 11.53 -23.55 0.11
C LEU A 888 12.73 -22.72 -0.39
N ASN A 889 13.96 -23.03 0.04
CA ASN A 889 15.16 -22.36 -0.50
C ASN A 889 15.34 -22.63 -2.00
N ILE A 890 15.13 -23.88 -2.42
CA ILE A 890 15.20 -24.27 -3.83
C ILE A 890 14.06 -23.59 -4.61
N ASP A 891 12.85 -23.57 -4.05
CA ASP A 891 11.69 -22.95 -4.68
C ASP A 891 11.84 -21.42 -4.81
N ILE A 892 12.46 -20.76 -3.82
CA ILE A 892 12.78 -19.32 -3.84
C ILE A 892 13.74 -18.98 -4.98
N GLU A 893 14.71 -19.85 -5.29
CA GLU A 893 15.57 -19.67 -6.47
C GLU A 893 14.82 -20.02 -7.77
N ASN A 894 14.04 -21.11 -7.80
CA ASN A 894 13.26 -21.48 -8.98
C ASN A 894 12.15 -20.46 -9.34
N THR A 895 11.78 -19.57 -8.42
CA THR A 895 10.80 -18.51 -8.69
C THR A 895 11.20 -17.60 -9.86
N PHE A 896 12.51 -17.41 -10.14
CA PHE A 896 12.95 -16.58 -11.26
C PHE A 896 12.43 -17.12 -12.61
N GLY A 897 12.66 -18.40 -12.92
CA GLY A 897 12.13 -19.04 -14.13
C GLY A 897 10.62 -19.29 -14.06
N ASN A 898 10.12 -19.77 -12.91
CA ASN A 898 8.70 -20.12 -12.75
C ASN A 898 7.79 -18.90 -12.92
N ALA A 899 8.13 -17.76 -12.30
CA ALA A 899 7.35 -16.52 -12.42
C ALA A 899 7.45 -15.95 -13.85
N PHE A 900 8.60 -16.12 -14.51
CA PHE A 900 8.82 -15.63 -15.87
C PHE A 900 7.91 -16.32 -16.88
N ILE A 901 7.92 -17.66 -16.93
CA ILE A 901 7.05 -18.41 -17.87
C ILE A 901 5.59 -18.13 -17.54
N SER A 902 5.22 -18.14 -16.26
CA SER A 902 3.83 -17.88 -15.87
C SER A 902 3.36 -16.50 -16.35
N SER A 903 4.21 -15.49 -16.23
CA SER A 903 3.93 -14.13 -16.71
C SER A 903 3.88 -14.05 -18.24
N ALA A 904 4.73 -14.82 -18.94
CA ALA A 904 4.71 -14.94 -20.40
C ALA A 904 3.40 -15.57 -20.88
N GLN A 905 2.97 -16.66 -20.24
CA GLN A 905 1.71 -17.34 -20.54
C GLN A 905 0.50 -16.42 -20.28
N ILE A 906 0.43 -15.75 -19.12
CA ILE A 906 -0.67 -14.82 -18.82
C ILE A 906 -0.74 -13.68 -19.86
N SER A 907 0.41 -13.22 -20.35
CA SER A 907 0.50 -12.07 -21.26
C SER A 907 0.21 -12.40 -22.72
N TYR A 908 0.61 -13.59 -23.20
CA TYR A 908 0.56 -13.97 -24.62
C TYR A 908 -0.36 -15.16 -24.93
N ASN A 909 -0.55 -16.12 -24.02
CA ASN A 909 -1.28 -17.37 -24.31
C ASN A 909 -2.81 -17.22 -24.32
N GLY A 910 -3.34 -16.14 -23.75
CA GLY A 910 -4.79 -15.87 -23.67
C GLY A 910 -5.59 -16.18 -24.95
N PRO A 911 -5.27 -15.58 -26.11
CA PRO A 911 -6.06 -15.74 -27.34
C PRO A 911 -5.83 -17.09 -28.06
N PHE A 912 -4.75 -17.81 -27.75
CA PHE A 912 -4.41 -19.07 -28.42
C PHE A 912 -5.22 -20.25 -27.86
N THR A 913 -5.39 -21.29 -28.68
CA THR A 913 -5.97 -22.58 -28.26
C THR A 913 -4.91 -23.45 -27.56
N GLY A 914 -5.34 -24.45 -26.79
CA GLY A 914 -4.46 -25.29 -25.97
C GLY A 914 -3.21 -25.82 -26.68
N ILE A 915 -3.37 -26.32 -27.91
CA ILE A 915 -2.25 -26.88 -28.71
C ILE A 915 -1.11 -25.87 -28.89
N PHE A 916 -1.42 -24.65 -29.33
CA PHE A 916 -0.41 -23.61 -29.53
C PHE A 916 0.15 -23.10 -28.20
N ARG A 917 -0.64 -23.14 -27.11
CA ARG A 917 -0.14 -22.78 -25.77
C ARG A 917 0.93 -23.76 -25.30
N THR A 918 0.69 -25.06 -25.48
CA THR A 918 1.65 -26.12 -25.13
C THR A 918 2.91 -26.04 -26.00
N GLU A 919 2.78 -25.75 -27.30
CA GLU A 919 3.92 -25.54 -28.18
C GLU A 919 4.80 -24.36 -27.72
N LEU A 920 4.19 -23.22 -27.39
CA LEU A 920 4.89 -22.05 -26.85
C LEU A 920 5.54 -22.34 -25.49
N GLU A 921 4.81 -23.01 -24.60
CA GLU A 921 5.31 -23.37 -23.27
C GLU A 921 6.55 -24.25 -23.35
N ASN A 922 6.52 -25.32 -24.15
CA ASN A 922 7.65 -26.21 -24.34
C ASN A 922 8.87 -25.46 -24.88
N LYS A 923 8.67 -24.62 -25.90
CA LYS A 923 9.73 -23.79 -26.48
C LYS A 923 10.33 -22.82 -25.47
N TRP A 924 9.53 -22.22 -24.59
CA TRP A 924 10.03 -21.31 -23.56
C TRP A 924 10.77 -22.04 -22.44
N ILE A 925 10.29 -23.22 -22.02
CA ILE A 925 10.96 -24.05 -21.00
C ILE A 925 12.33 -24.51 -21.50
N GLU A 926 12.43 -24.97 -22.74
CA GLU A 926 13.71 -25.38 -23.35
C GLU A 926 14.72 -24.23 -23.35
N GLN A 927 14.31 -23.03 -23.76
CA GLN A 927 15.18 -21.86 -23.79
C GLN A 927 15.63 -21.39 -22.40
N ILE A 928 14.76 -21.42 -21.39
CA ILE A 928 15.15 -21.11 -20.00
C ILE A 928 16.21 -22.08 -19.49
N LYS A 929 16.09 -23.37 -19.84
CA LYS A 929 17.08 -24.39 -19.51
C LYS A 929 18.41 -24.11 -20.22
N GLU A 930 18.40 -23.73 -21.50
CA GLU A 930 19.61 -23.36 -22.24
C GLU A 930 20.34 -22.15 -21.63
N TYR A 931 19.60 -21.13 -21.16
CA TYR A 931 20.20 -19.95 -20.51
C TYR A 931 20.59 -20.18 -19.04
N ASN A 932 20.41 -21.39 -18.51
CA ASN A 932 20.70 -21.75 -17.12
C ASN A 932 19.99 -20.87 -16.09
N ILE A 933 18.75 -20.45 -16.37
CA ILE A 933 17.93 -19.72 -15.39
C ILE A 933 17.26 -20.74 -14.46
N PRO A 934 17.32 -20.58 -13.12
CA PRO A 934 16.70 -21.51 -12.18
C PRO A 934 15.19 -21.66 -12.42
N ILE A 935 14.76 -22.90 -12.62
CA ILE A 935 13.37 -23.28 -12.89
C ILE A 935 13.12 -24.67 -12.31
N MET A 936 11.86 -24.95 -11.96
CA MET A 936 11.44 -26.30 -11.61
C MET A 936 11.73 -27.29 -12.76
N GLN A 937 12.65 -28.22 -12.54
CA GLN A 937 13.19 -29.08 -13.60
C GLN A 937 12.19 -30.12 -14.12
N GLU A 938 11.27 -30.58 -13.28
CA GLU A 938 10.24 -31.59 -13.59
C GLU A 938 8.84 -31.03 -13.34
N ASN A 939 7.90 -31.25 -14.27
CA ASN A 939 6.45 -31.02 -14.12
C ASN A 939 6.00 -29.57 -13.87
N TYR A 940 6.67 -28.57 -14.49
CA TYR A 940 6.17 -27.20 -14.53
C TYR A 940 4.75 -27.18 -15.13
N THR A 941 3.84 -26.47 -14.45
CA THR A 941 2.48 -26.18 -14.91
C THR A 941 2.06 -24.88 -14.25
N ILE A 942 1.45 -23.97 -15.01
CA ILE A 942 1.02 -22.67 -14.47
C ILE A 942 0.09 -22.81 -13.27
N SER A 943 -0.78 -23.82 -13.26
CA SER A 943 -1.70 -24.08 -12.15
C SER A 943 -0.98 -24.38 -10.84
N LYS A 944 0.19 -25.05 -10.86
CA LYS A 944 0.95 -25.34 -9.64
C LYS A 944 1.69 -24.10 -9.11
N VAL A 945 2.12 -23.21 -9.99
CA VAL A 945 2.91 -22.03 -9.64
C VAL A 945 2.03 -20.87 -9.19
N MET A 946 0.96 -20.60 -9.96
CA MET A 946 0.14 -19.41 -9.78
C MET A 946 -1.11 -19.64 -8.97
N ALA A 947 -1.72 -20.83 -9.05
CA ALA A 947 -3.01 -21.09 -8.42
C ALA A 947 -2.88 -21.77 -7.06
N ASP A 948 -3.78 -21.42 -6.14
CA ASP A 948 -3.99 -22.18 -4.91
C ASP A 948 -4.95 -23.35 -5.21
N PRO A 949 -4.57 -24.61 -4.92
CA PRO A 949 -5.45 -25.77 -5.09
C PRO A 949 -6.82 -25.63 -4.41
N MET A 950 -6.91 -24.92 -3.27
CA MET A 950 -8.18 -24.69 -2.60
C MET A 950 -9.07 -23.71 -3.38
N GLN A 951 -8.47 -22.64 -3.89
CA GLN A 951 -9.16 -21.64 -4.72
C GLN A 951 -9.65 -22.26 -6.05
N LEU A 952 -8.85 -23.09 -6.71
CA LEU A 952 -9.26 -23.80 -7.92
C LEU A 952 -10.49 -24.70 -7.67
N ARG A 953 -10.51 -25.42 -6.55
CA ARG A 953 -11.67 -26.24 -6.17
C ARG A 953 -12.91 -25.38 -5.91
N GLU A 954 -12.74 -24.22 -5.30
CA GLU A 954 -13.83 -23.28 -5.09
C GLU A 954 -14.41 -22.78 -6.42
N TRP A 955 -13.56 -22.40 -7.37
CA TRP A 955 -13.98 -22.00 -8.71
C TRP A 955 -14.70 -23.13 -9.45
N GLN A 956 -14.22 -24.37 -9.33
CA GLN A 956 -14.91 -25.54 -9.88
C GLN A 956 -16.31 -25.73 -9.26
N MET A 957 -16.45 -25.53 -7.95
CA MET A 957 -17.78 -25.53 -7.30
C MET A 957 -18.68 -24.40 -7.79
N GLN A 958 -18.11 -23.26 -8.17
CA GLN A 958 -18.82 -22.10 -8.73
C GLN A 958 -19.12 -22.26 -10.24
N GLY A 959 -18.73 -23.37 -10.86
CA GLY A 959 -19.07 -23.71 -12.25
C GLY A 959 -17.94 -23.51 -13.26
N LEU A 960 -16.69 -23.35 -12.81
CA LEU A 960 -15.52 -23.47 -13.68
C LEU A 960 -15.35 -24.93 -14.13
N PRO A 961 -15.14 -25.21 -15.42
CA PRO A 961 -14.80 -26.54 -15.87
C PRO A 961 -13.50 -27.10 -15.29
N SER A 962 -13.38 -28.42 -15.22
CA SER A 962 -12.21 -29.11 -14.65
C SER A 962 -11.04 -29.30 -15.62
N ASP A 963 -11.23 -29.03 -16.91
CA ASP A 963 -10.18 -29.16 -17.93
C ASP A 963 -9.02 -28.18 -17.73
N GLN A 964 -7.84 -28.55 -18.24
CA GLN A 964 -6.62 -27.76 -18.08
C GLN A 964 -6.75 -26.35 -18.67
N VAL A 965 -7.31 -26.21 -19.88
CA VAL A 965 -7.44 -24.92 -20.57
C VAL A 965 -8.34 -23.96 -19.78
N SER A 966 -9.43 -24.45 -19.18
CA SER A 966 -10.31 -23.66 -18.33
C SER A 966 -9.64 -23.22 -17.02
N GLN A 967 -8.82 -24.09 -16.42
CA GLN A 967 -8.01 -23.73 -15.25
C GLN A 967 -7.00 -22.63 -15.61
N GLU A 968 -6.27 -22.76 -16.72
CA GLU A 968 -5.36 -21.72 -17.22
C GLU A 968 -6.07 -20.40 -17.48
N ASN A 969 -7.23 -20.45 -18.14
CA ASN A 969 -8.03 -19.26 -18.41
C ASN A 969 -8.47 -18.56 -17.12
N SER A 970 -8.84 -19.31 -16.07
CA SER A 970 -9.18 -18.72 -14.77
C SER A 970 -7.99 -17.99 -14.14
N ILE A 971 -6.77 -18.52 -14.28
CA ILE A 971 -5.53 -17.89 -13.80
C ILE A 971 -5.24 -16.62 -14.60
N PHE A 972 -5.43 -16.65 -15.93
CA PHE A 972 -5.26 -15.48 -16.79
C PHE A 972 -6.25 -14.37 -16.41
N ILE A 973 -7.50 -14.71 -16.14
CA ILE A 973 -8.55 -13.77 -15.75
C ILE A 973 -8.21 -13.06 -14.43
N MET A 974 -7.65 -13.78 -13.46
CA MET A 974 -7.39 -13.26 -12.12
C MET A 974 -6.07 -12.52 -11.97
N ASN A 975 -5.06 -12.87 -12.77
CA ASN A 975 -3.70 -12.32 -12.66
C ASN A 975 -3.29 -11.41 -13.82
N ALA A 976 -4.11 -11.26 -14.87
CA ALA A 976 -3.78 -10.37 -15.99
C ALA A 976 -3.67 -8.91 -15.54
N TYR A 977 -2.68 -8.21 -16.11
CA TYR A 977 -2.47 -6.79 -15.85
C TYR A 977 -3.59 -5.90 -16.45
N ARG A 978 -4.10 -6.25 -17.64
CA ARG A 978 -5.23 -5.59 -18.29
C ARG A 978 -6.54 -6.32 -17.99
N TRP A 979 -7.66 -5.62 -18.16
CA TRP A 979 -8.98 -6.22 -17.98
C TRP A 979 -9.23 -7.33 -19.03
N PRO A 980 -9.80 -8.47 -18.62
CA PRO A 980 -10.02 -9.60 -19.52
C PRO A 980 -11.24 -9.39 -20.44
N LEU A 981 -11.07 -9.72 -21.72
CA LEU A 981 -12.13 -9.84 -22.73
C LEU A 981 -12.24 -11.31 -23.14
N LEU A 982 -13.35 -11.94 -22.78
CA LEU A 982 -13.57 -13.38 -22.92
C LEU A 982 -14.34 -13.68 -24.19
N ILE A 983 -13.76 -14.50 -25.06
CA ILE A 983 -14.42 -15.10 -26.21
C ILE A 983 -15.13 -16.36 -25.71
N ASP A 984 -16.41 -16.25 -25.37
CA ASP A 984 -17.18 -17.28 -24.66
C ASP A 984 -18.54 -17.51 -25.35
N PRO A 985 -18.56 -18.21 -26.50
CA PRO A 985 -19.81 -18.50 -27.21
C PRO A 985 -20.72 -19.44 -26.43
N GLN A 986 -20.19 -20.27 -25.52
CA GLN A 986 -20.96 -21.21 -24.70
C GLN A 986 -21.44 -20.64 -23.36
N LEU A 987 -21.07 -19.40 -23.03
CA LEU A 987 -21.40 -18.71 -21.77
C LEU A 987 -20.90 -19.41 -20.50
N GLN A 988 -19.87 -20.27 -20.61
CA GLN A 988 -19.32 -21.00 -19.47
C GLN A 988 -18.59 -20.03 -18.52
N ALA A 989 -17.75 -19.15 -19.06
CA ALA A 989 -17.04 -18.15 -18.27
C ALA A 989 -17.99 -17.09 -17.70
N SER A 990 -18.97 -16.63 -18.49
CA SER A 990 -20.00 -15.69 -18.01
C SER A 990 -20.76 -16.25 -16.80
N LYS A 991 -21.14 -17.53 -16.86
CA LYS A 991 -21.82 -18.22 -15.75
C LYS A 991 -20.94 -18.36 -14.52
N TRP A 992 -19.67 -18.75 -14.72
CA TRP A 992 -18.71 -18.87 -13.63
C TRP A 992 -18.46 -17.52 -12.92
N ILE A 993 -18.19 -16.44 -13.67
CA ILE A 993 -17.94 -15.10 -13.10
C ILE A 993 -19.17 -14.60 -12.33
N LYS A 994 -20.39 -14.80 -12.85
CA LYS A 994 -21.62 -14.43 -12.15
C LYS A 994 -21.80 -15.17 -10.82
N ASN A 995 -21.38 -16.42 -10.74
CA ASN A 995 -21.44 -17.21 -9.51
C ASN A 995 -20.34 -16.82 -8.53
N MET A 996 -19.11 -16.60 -9.03
CA MET A 996 -17.95 -16.20 -8.24
C MET A 996 -18.17 -14.82 -7.58
N GLU A 997 -18.62 -13.83 -8.36
CA GLU A 997 -18.79 -12.44 -7.89
C GLU A 997 -20.18 -12.16 -7.29
N LYS A 998 -20.99 -13.21 -7.03
CA LYS A 998 -22.36 -13.06 -6.52
C LYS A 998 -22.41 -12.38 -5.15
N GLN A 999 -21.42 -12.65 -4.30
CA GLN A 999 -21.32 -12.05 -2.97
C GLN A 999 -20.83 -10.58 -3.04
N ASN A 1000 -20.13 -10.21 -4.11
CA ASN A 1000 -19.49 -8.90 -4.28
C ASN A 1000 -20.39 -7.86 -4.97
N LYS A 1001 -21.71 -8.12 -5.10
CA LYS A 1001 -22.69 -7.22 -5.75
C LYS A 1001 -22.34 -6.88 -7.22
N LEU A 1002 -22.04 -7.90 -8.01
CA LEU A 1002 -21.77 -7.76 -9.46
C LEU A 1002 -22.89 -7.02 -10.22
N SER A 1003 -22.50 -6.00 -10.98
CA SER A 1003 -23.38 -5.29 -11.91
C SER A 1003 -23.23 -5.84 -13.34
N ILE A 1004 -24.35 -6.24 -13.97
CA ILE A 1004 -24.37 -6.75 -15.34
C ILE A 1004 -24.83 -5.64 -16.28
N LEU A 1005 -24.00 -5.27 -17.26
CA LEU A 1005 -24.24 -4.16 -18.16
C LEU A 1005 -24.08 -4.55 -19.63
N LYS A 1006 -24.71 -3.78 -20.51
CA LYS A 1006 -24.50 -3.78 -21.97
C LYS A 1006 -24.31 -2.34 -22.43
N PHE A 1007 -23.60 -2.14 -23.54
CA PHE A 1007 -23.38 -0.79 -24.11
C PHE A 1007 -24.68 -0.09 -24.51
N SER A 1008 -25.75 -0.84 -24.80
CA SER A 1008 -27.07 -0.29 -25.13
C SER A 1008 -27.81 0.36 -23.95
N ASN A 1009 -27.31 0.22 -22.71
CA ASN A 1009 -27.99 0.75 -21.53
C ASN A 1009 -27.78 2.28 -21.42
N PRO A 1010 -28.85 3.11 -21.38
CA PRO A 1010 -28.71 4.56 -21.28
C PRO A 1010 -28.03 5.03 -19.99
N LYS A 1011 -28.14 4.26 -18.90
CA LYS A 1011 -27.52 4.53 -17.60
C LYS A 1011 -26.12 3.91 -17.43
N PHE A 1012 -25.53 3.39 -18.51
CA PHE A 1012 -24.24 2.69 -18.49
C PHE A 1012 -23.14 3.45 -17.74
N ILE A 1013 -22.87 4.70 -18.13
CA ILE A 1013 -21.81 5.52 -17.53
C ILE A 1013 -22.07 5.80 -16.06
N SER A 1014 -23.30 6.17 -15.69
CA SER A 1014 -23.65 6.48 -14.30
C SER A 1014 -23.50 5.26 -13.38
N ILE A 1015 -23.84 4.06 -13.87
CA ILE A 1015 -23.69 2.83 -13.09
C ILE A 1015 -22.20 2.51 -12.94
N ILE A 1016 -21.42 2.59 -14.02
CA ILE A 1016 -19.97 2.35 -13.96
C ILE A 1016 -19.29 3.33 -13.01
N GLN A 1017 -19.59 4.62 -13.05
CA GLN A 1017 -19.06 5.61 -12.11
C GLN A 1017 -19.36 5.21 -10.66
N ALA A 1018 -20.60 4.83 -10.36
CA ALA A 1018 -20.97 4.38 -9.03
C ALA A 1018 -20.26 3.08 -8.62
N GLN A 1019 -20.07 2.12 -9.53
CA GLN A 1019 -19.36 0.86 -9.20
C GLN A 1019 -17.86 1.09 -9.02
N VAL A 1020 -17.24 1.96 -9.81
CA VAL A 1020 -15.82 2.34 -9.69
C VAL A 1020 -15.55 3.01 -8.34
N ALA A 1021 -16.42 3.94 -7.92
CA ALA A 1021 -16.31 4.61 -6.62
C ALA A 1021 -16.51 3.65 -5.44
N ASN A 1022 -17.43 2.69 -5.56
CA ASN A 1022 -17.73 1.73 -4.49
C ASN A 1022 -16.83 0.47 -4.50
N GLY A 1023 -16.04 0.26 -5.56
CA GLY A 1023 -15.21 -0.94 -5.71
C GLY A 1023 -15.94 -2.22 -6.09
N TYR A 1024 -17.16 -2.13 -6.62
CA TYR A 1024 -17.95 -3.29 -6.99
C TYR A 1024 -17.64 -3.78 -8.42
N PRO A 1025 -17.63 -5.10 -8.66
CA PRO A 1025 -17.27 -5.66 -9.96
C PRO A 1025 -18.36 -5.40 -11.01
N VAL A 1026 -17.94 -5.25 -12.26
CA VAL A 1026 -18.82 -5.04 -13.43
C VAL A 1026 -18.52 -6.07 -14.50
N ILE A 1027 -19.56 -6.65 -15.08
CA ILE A 1027 -19.46 -7.46 -16.30
C ILE A 1027 -20.20 -6.77 -17.45
N ILE A 1028 -19.50 -6.56 -18.57
CA ILE A 1028 -20.07 -6.05 -19.82
C ILE A 1028 -20.30 -7.23 -20.76
N GLU A 1029 -21.56 -7.45 -21.11
CA GLU A 1029 -21.95 -8.53 -22.01
C GLU A 1029 -22.07 -8.07 -23.47
N ASP A 1030 -21.87 -9.03 -24.37
CA ASP A 1030 -22.06 -8.89 -25.82
C ASP A 1030 -21.18 -7.77 -26.42
N VAL A 1031 -19.91 -7.73 -26.03
CA VAL A 1031 -18.93 -6.78 -26.57
C VAL A 1031 -18.64 -7.08 -28.04
N ASP A 1032 -18.83 -6.06 -28.88
CA ASP A 1032 -18.60 -6.10 -30.32
C ASP A 1032 -17.12 -5.88 -30.69
N ALA A 1033 -16.83 -5.79 -32.00
CA ALA A 1033 -15.49 -5.56 -32.53
C ALA A 1033 -14.91 -4.16 -32.23
N LYS A 1034 -15.70 -3.24 -31.65
CA LYS A 1034 -15.26 -1.90 -31.22
C LYS A 1034 -15.67 -1.69 -29.77
N LEU A 1035 -14.75 -1.12 -28.99
CA LEU A 1035 -15.02 -0.67 -27.62
C LEU A 1035 -15.40 0.80 -27.65
N ASP A 1036 -16.34 1.19 -26.78
CA ASP A 1036 -16.71 2.59 -26.59
C ASP A 1036 -15.50 3.38 -26.01
N PRO A 1037 -15.05 4.46 -26.67
CA PRO A 1037 -13.92 5.27 -26.20
C PRO A 1037 -14.09 5.83 -24.79
N VAL A 1038 -15.32 5.96 -24.27
CA VAL A 1038 -15.58 6.43 -22.90
C VAL A 1038 -14.93 5.52 -21.85
N LEU A 1039 -14.73 4.23 -22.15
CA LEU A 1039 -14.07 3.29 -21.24
C LEU A 1039 -12.55 3.42 -21.24
N ASP A 1040 -11.94 4.18 -22.15
CA ASP A 1040 -10.49 4.17 -22.35
C ASP A 1040 -9.72 4.56 -21.08
N THR A 1041 -10.25 5.46 -20.25
CA THR A 1041 -9.61 5.85 -18.99
C THR A 1041 -9.57 4.70 -17.98
N ILE A 1042 -10.65 3.91 -17.87
CA ILE A 1042 -10.70 2.69 -17.05
C ILE A 1042 -9.81 1.59 -17.64
N LEU A 1043 -9.87 1.38 -18.95
CA LEU A 1043 -9.14 0.31 -19.64
C LEU A 1043 -7.63 0.51 -19.57
N THR A 1044 -7.18 1.76 -19.70
CA THR A 1044 -5.76 2.12 -19.59
C THR A 1044 -5.30 2.32 -18.15
N LYS A 1045 -6.22 2.28 -17.18
CA LYS A 1045 -5.96 2.57 -15.76
C LYS A 1045 -5.29 3.93 -15.58
N ALA A 1046 -5.79 4.96 -16.26
CA ALA A 1046 -5.28 6.32 -16.21
C ALA A 1046 -5.80 7.06 -14.96
N TYR A 1047 -5.38 6.62 -13.78
CA TYR A 1047 -5.69 7.28 -12.51
C TYR A 1047 -4.64 8.35 -12.18
N PHE A 1048 -5.07 9.41 -11.50
CA PHE A 1048 -4.21 10.46 -10.95
C PHE A 1048 -4.49 10.62 -9.45
N GLU A 1049 -3.48 11.02 -8.69
CA GLU A 1049 -3.57 11.16 -7.24
C GLU A 1049 -3.67 12.64 -6.87
N ILE A 1050 -4.73 13.03 -6.16
CA ILE A 1050 -4.91 14.37 -5.60
C ILE A 1050 -5.23 14.18 -4.11
N ASP A 1051 -4.48 14.84 -3.24
CA ASP A 1051 -4.65 14.79 -1.78
C ASP A 1051 -4.74 13.36 -1.20
N GLY A 1052 -3.96 12.42 -1.78
CA GLY A 1052 -3.92 11.01 -1.36
C GLY A 1052 -5.11 10.16 -1.82
N ARG A 1053 -6.03 10.73 -2.61
CA ARG A 1053 -7.15 10.00 -3.24
C ARG A 1053 -6.80 9.67 -4.68
N LEU A 1054 -7.04 8.41 -5.06
CA LEU A 1054 -6.93 7.95 -6.44
C LEU A 1054 -8.22 8.35 -7.17
N LEU A 1055 -8.10 9.27 -8.13
CA LEU A 1055 -9.20 9.76 -8.95
C LEU A 1055 -9.01 9.30 -10.40
N LEU A 1056 -10.12 9.14 -11.09
CA LEU A 1056 -10.17 8.78 -12.50
C LEU A 1056 -11.23 9.61 -13.21
N LYS A 1057 -10.86 10.20 -14.35
CA LYS A 1057 -11.80 10.99 -15.17
C LYS A 1057 -12.60 10.06 -16.08
N LEU A 1058 -13.92 10.09 -15.95
CA LEU A 1058 -14.87 9.32 -16.77
C LEU A 1058 -15.84 10.27 -17.47
N GLY A 1059 -15.59 10.53 -18.75
CA GLY A 1059 -16.24 11.61 -19.48
C GLY A 1059 -15.84 12.97 -18.89
N ASP A 1060 -16.82 13.80 -18.54
CA ASP A 1060 -16.58 15.14 -17.99
C ASP A 1060 -16.43 15.17 -16.46
N LYS A 1061 -16.65 14.03 -15.78
CA LYS A 1061 -16.66 13.95 -14.32
C LYS A 1061 -15.47 13.18 -13.79
N GLU A 1062 -14.92 13.68 -12.70
CA GLU A 1062 -13.93 12.97 -11.89
C GLU A 1062 -14.67 12.03 -10.93
N CYS A 1063 -14.14 10.80 -10.80
CA CYS A 1063 -14.69 9.75 -9.96
C CYS A 1063 -13.58 9.18 -9.08
N ASP A 1064 -13.87 8.96 -7.79
CA ASP A 1064 -12.97 8.24 -6.90
C ASP A 1064 -12.79 6.80 -7.42
N TYR A 1065 -11.56 6.29 -7.37
CA TYR A 1065 -11.20 4.94 -7.81
C TYR A 1065 -10.90 4.05 -6.60
N HIS A 1066 -11.69 2.99 -6.43
CA HIS A 1066 -11.45 1.98 -5.41
C HIS A 1066 -10.55 0.84 -5.94
N LYS A 1067 -9.55 0.42 -5.16
CA LYS A 1067 -8.55 -0.58 -5.59
C LYS A 1067 -9.13 -1.96 -5.88
N ASP A 1068 -10.22 -2.33 -5.21
CA ASP A 1068 -10.88 -3.64 -5.37
C ASP A 1068 -11.81 -3.73 -6.60
N PHE A 1069 -12.04 -2.62 -7.31
CA PHE A 1069 -12.87 -2.62 -8.51
C PHE A 1069 -12.35 -3.62 -9.56
N ARG A 1070 -13.27 -4.36 -10.19
CA ARG A 1070 -12.94 -5.31 -11.27
C ARG A 1070 -13.87 -5.16 -12.46
N LEU A 1071 -13.30 -5.24 -13.67
CA LEU A 1071 -14.04 -5.17 -14.92
C LEU A 1071 -13.84 -6.44 -15.75
N TYR A 1072 -14.95 -7.06 -16.16
CA TYR A 1072 -14.99 -8.23 -17.02
C TYR A 1072 -15.75 -7.89 -18.31
N MET A 1073 -15.28 -8.40 -19.44
CA MET A 1073 -15.96 -8.27 -20.73
C MET A 1073 -16.16 -9.63 -21.38
N THR A 1074 -17.31 -9.84 -22.01
CA THR A 1074 -17.63 -11.12 -22.69
C THR A 1074 -18.19 -10.88 -24.08
N THR A 1075 -17.88 -11.76 -25.01
CA THR A 1075 -18.50 -11.81 -26.34
C THR A 1075 -19.00 -13.21 -26.66
N LYS A 1076 -20.19 -13.27 -27.27
CA LYS A 1076 -20.76 -14.53 -27.79
C LYS A 1076 -20.24 -14.87 -29.19
N LYS A 1077 -19.56 -13.95 -29.86
CA LYS A 1077 -19.02 -14.18 -31.20
C LYS A 1077 -17.86 -15.17 -31.08
N PRO A 1078 -17.88 -16.33 -31.75
CA PRO A 1078 -16.82 -17.34 -31.63
C PRO A 1078 -15.51 -16.91 -32.32
N ASN A 1079 -15.59 -16.04 -33.32
CA ASN A 1079 -14.44 -15.50 -34.04
C ASN A 1079 -14.61 -13.99 -34.27
N PRO A 1080 -14.40 -13.16 -33.24
CA PRO A 1080 -14.45 -11.71 -33.39
C PRO A 1080 -13.19 -11.19 -34.11
N ALA A 1081 -13.37 -10.34 -35.12
CA ALA A 1081 -12.27 -9.66 -35.78
C ALA A 1081 -11.89 -8.38 -35.01
N TYR A 1082 -10.92 -8.49 -34.10
CA TYR A 1082 -10.43 -7.37 -33.31
C TYR A 1082 -9.28 -6.66 -33.99
N LEU A 1083 -9.26 -5.32 -33.92
CA LEU A 1083 -8.11 -4.51 -34.31
C LEU A 1083 -7.02 -4.56 -33.23
N PRO A 1084 -5.75 -4.25 -33.56
CA PRO A 1084 -4.64 -4.24 -32.60
C PRO A 1084 -4.90 -3.37 -31.36
N GLU A 1085 -5.70 -2.31 -31.51
CA GLU A 1085 -6.07 -1.39 -30.45
C GLU A 1085 -6.80 -2.07 -29.29
N ILE A 1086 -7.58 -3.10 -29.57
CA ILE A 1086 -8.27 -3.89 -28.54
C ILE A 1086 -7.24 -4.69 -27.76
N PHE A 1087 -6.32 -5.38 -28.44
CA PHE A 1087 -5.25 -6.14 -27.79
C PHE A 1087 -4.36 -5.29 -26.89
N ILE A 1088 -4.23 -3.98 -27.15
CA ILE A 1088 -3.47 -3.00 -26.34
C ILE A 1088 -4.22 -2.56 -25.08
N LYS A 1089 -5.55 -2.59 -25.10
CA LYS A 1089 -6.43 -2.12 -24.03
C LYS A 1089 -6.85 -3.26 -23.10
N VAL A 1090 -7.10 -4.44 -23.64
CA VAL A 1090 -7.65 -5.59 -22.91
C VAL A 1090 -6.85 -6.86 -23.15
N THR A 1091 -6.88 -7.79 -22.19
CA THR A 1091 -6.33 -9.13 -22.38
C THR A 1091 -7.40 -10.01 -23.03
N VAL A 1092 -7.21 -10.37 -24.30
CA VAL A 1092 -8.14 -11.26 -25.01
C VAL A 1092 -7.88 -12.70 -24.57
N ILE A 1093 -8.91 -13.38 -24.07
CA ILE A 1093 -8.82 -14.76 -23.60
C ILE A 1093 -9.82 -15.61 -24.37
N ASN A 1094 -9.32 -16.67 -24.99
CA ASN A 1094 -10.14 -17.63 -25.69
C ASN A 1094 -10.72 -18.65 -24.70
N PHE A 1095 -12.03 -18.55 -24.44
CA PHE A 1095 -12.77 -19.46 -23.58
C PHE A 1095 -13.67 -20.42 -24.39
N THR A 1096 -13.40 -20.59 -25.69
CA THR A 1096 -14.14 -21.56 -26.49
C THR A 1096 -13.86 -22.97 -25.99
N ALA A 1097 -14.92 -23.75 -25.72
CA ALA A 1097 -14.78 -25.15 -25.39
C ALA A 1097 -14.07 -25.93 -26.53
N THR A 1098 -12.99 -26.63 -26.20
CA THR A 1098 -12.29 -27.54 -27.12
C THR A 1098 -12.91 -28.94 -27.04
N PHE A 1099 -12.65 -29.78 -28.06
CA PHE A 1099 -13.16 -31.15 -28.05
C PHE A 1099 -12.60 -31.95 -26.86
N GLU A 1100 -11.28 -31.88 -26.64
CA GLU A 1100 -10.61 -32.49 -25.47
C GLU A 1100 -11.16 -31.94 -24.13
N GLY A 1101 -11.39 -30.63 -24.05
CA GLY A 1101 -11.95 -30.01 -22.84
C GLY A 1101 -13.38 -30.48 -22.57
N LEU A 1102 -14.20 -30.65 -23.61
CA LEU A 1102 -15.54 -31.23 -23.46
C LEU A 1102 -15.48 -32.70 -23.04
N GLU A 1103 -14.56 -33.48 -23.60
CA GLU A 1103 -14.36 -34.88 -23.21
C GLU A 1103 -14.01 -35.00 -21.72
N ASP A 1104 -13.07 -34.19 -21.23
CA ASP A 1104 -12.71 -34.13 -19.81
C ASP A 1104 -13.89 -33.69 -18.93
N GLN A 1105 -14.68 -32.71 -19.37
CA GLN A 1105 -15.88 -32.26 -18.67
C GLN A 1105 -16.92 -33.39 -18.58
N PHE A 1106 -17.20 -34.07 -19.69
CA PHE A 1106 -18.13 -35.21 -19.72
C PHE A 1106 -17.61 -36.36 -18.87
N LEU A 1107 -16.31 -36.66 -18.92
CA LEU A 1107 -15.68 -37.68 -18.10
C LEU A 1107 -15.85 -37.35 -16.61
N ALA A 1108 -15.56 -36.10 -16.20
CA ALA A 1108 -15.72 -35.64 -14.83
C ALA A 1108 -17.16 -35.78 -14.34
N ASP A 1109 -18.15 -35.40 -15.16
CA ASP A 1109 -19.58 -35.54 -14.82
C ASP A 1109 -20.04 -37.00 -14.76
N VAL A 1110 -19.56 -37.85 -15.67
CA VAL A 1110 -19.84 -39.30 -15.66
C VAL A 1110 -19.23 -39.94 -14.41
N VAL A 1111 -17.99 -39.60 -14.07
CA VAL A 1111 -17.31 -40.07 -12.86
C VAL A 1111 -18.04 -39.61 -11.61
N LYS A 1112 -18.42 -38.33 -11.52
CA LYS A 1112 -19.21 -37.78 -10.40
C LYS A 1112 -20.53 -38.53 -10.23
N THR A 1113 -21.24 -38.79 -11.33
CA THR A 1113 -22.50 -39.52 -11.32
C THR A 1113 -22.32 -40.99 -10.93
N ARG A 1114 -21.26 -41.65 -11.43
CA ARG A 1114 -20.90 -43.04 -11.07
C ARG A 1114 -20.50 -43.16 -9.61
N ILE A 1115 -19.64 -42.27 -9.10
CA ILE A 1115 -19.24 -42.23 -7.69
C ILE A 1115 -20.46 -41.99 -6.79
N LEU A 1116 -21.39 -41.11 -7.17
CA LEU A 1116 -22.60 -40.88 -6.41
C LEU A 1116 -23.51 -42.12 -6.39
N LYS A 1117 -23.61 -42.84 -7.51
CA LYS A 1117 -24.29 -44.15 -7.59
C LYS A 1117 -23.57 -45.21 -6.75
N TRP A 1118 -22.23 -45.20 -6.72
CA TRP A 1118 -21.40 -46.12 -5.95
C TRP A 1118 -21.55 -45.88 -4.44
N ARG A 1119 -21.47 -44.62 -3.98
CA ARG A 1119 -21.76 -44.22 -2.59
C ARG A 1119 -23.20 -44.51 -2.17
N LYS A 1120 -24.18 -44.35 -3.08
CA LYS A 1120 -25.57 -44.78 -2.86
C LYS A 1120 -25.73 -46.29 -2.82
N LYS A 1121 -24.87 -47.06 -3.50
CA LYS A 1121 -24.81 -48.52 -3.41
C LYS A 1121 -24.15 -48.94 -2.09
N GLU A 1122 -23.03 -48.35 -1.69
CA GLU A 1122 -22.38 -48.59 -0.39
C GLU A 1122 -23.32 -48.31 0.78
N THR A 1123 -24.01 -47.17 0.80
CA THR A 1123 -25.00 -46.87 1.86
C THR A 1123 -26.21 -47.81 1.86
N LYS A 1124 -26.49 -48.49 0.73
CA LYS A 1124 -27.49 -49.57 0.68
C LYS A 1124 -26.92 -50.91 1.15
N THR A 1125 -25.68 -51.27 0.81
CA THR A 1125 -25.02 -52.49 1.30
C THR A 1125 -24.64 -52.43 2.79
N PHE A 1126 -24.37 -51.23 3.34
CA PHE A 1126 -24.13 -51.05 4.79
C PHE A 1126 -25.40 -51.17 5.65
N LYS A 1127 -26.60 -51.16 5.05
CA LYS A 1127 -27.87 -51.40 5.76
C LYS A 1127 -28.29 -52.87 5.80
N THR A 1128 -27.56 -53.77 5.15
CA THR A 1128 -27.95 -55.18 4.97
C THR A 1128 -27.08 -56.20 5.72
N TYR A 1129 -26.14 -55.76 6.57
CA TYR A 1129 -25.35 -56.68 7.42
C TYR A 1129 -25.84 -56.67 8.88
N PRO A 1130 -26.04 -57.84 9.53
CA PRO A 1130 -26.36 -57.92 10.95
C PRO A 1130 -25.24 -57.37 11.82
N LEU A 1131 -25.62 -56.76 12.95
CA LEU A 1131 -24.78 -56.02 13.90
C LEU A 1131 -23.60 -56.77 14.56
N THR A 1132 -23.38 -58.06 14.27
CA THR A 1132 -22.47 -58.91 15.04
C THR A 1132 -20.99 -58.86 14.62
N GLU A 1133 -20.63 -58.29 13.47
CA GLU A 1133 -19.22 -58.17 13.04
C GLU A 1133 -18.65 -56.74 13.13
N ARG A 1134 -19.18 -55.90 14.03
CA ARG A 1134 -18.72 -54.51 14.15
C ARG A 1134 -17.46 -54.29 14.99
N ASN A 1135 -16.96 -55.28 15.73
CA ASN A 1135 -15.92 -55.05 16.75
C ASN A 1135 -14.50 -55.56 16.42
N ASN A 1136 -14.25 -56.21 15.27
CA ASN A 1136 -12.91 -56.77 14.99
C ASN A 1136 -12.06 -55.97 13.97
N ARG A 1137 -12.47 -54.77 13.57
CA ARG A 1137 -11.67 -53.88 12.71
C ARG A 1137 -11.85 -52.39 13.04
N ILE A 1138 -11.58 -52.02 14.28
CA ILE A 1138 -11.15 -50.66 14.65
C ILE A 1138 -9.75 -50.75 15.20
#